data_AF-A0A2Z5JRJ2-F1
#
_entry.id   AF-A0A2Z5JRJ2-F1
#
_cell.length_a   1.000
_cell.length_b   1.000
_cell.length_c   1.000
_cell.angle_alpha   90.00
_cell.angle_beta   90.00
_cell.angle_gamma   90.00
#
_symmetry.space_group_name_H-M   'P 1'
#
loop_
_entity.id
_entity.type
_entity.pdbx_description
1 polymer ?
#
loop_
_entity_poly.entity_id
_entity_poly.type
_entity_poly.pdbx_seq_one_letter_code
_entity_poly.pdbx_strand_id
1 'polypeptide(L)'
;MATGIAPGSAVTSGAPTVAVPEPWVTPAEFTDAVDPGGSTGVAKQVRTPAIPPKPDVVLLVDGTGSMGVPVDDVKSGLRSITDKIIEQQPESHFAVATYGDEKDDPTAEFEVLQGLTADLGAVQRNGVNRLGTSRGYRSKGPSEDWIYALWKVANGADGGTVFREGASPVVVLVGDASSHNPSNKIYFEEAVFALQDKGVRVIAVDVNTEDGDGLNGDGYSSPTYQDPYHEPDQAKRIAEATNGRMLNGIPGDGVTDAIIEGFNNLPTNVSYRLDNCDPHLSVTLDPPTQQLTSGDTAHFAENIDVSADAPQGTRLSCTVQFLMGTQAPGTDTIGPAAAADPDFQEQINIDVNDIDAPVVTVDDLTVRAKDKKGARVTYAATAQDATDGTLPVTCTPPSGSLFPVGSTTVTCSATDSAGNTGTDTAQIEVLEAPVPPSADVAMKVDVSPDRTYTGRPARARFTVTNAGPDPATGVVIGSAWPKPSKAKDRSLPALTRCTEAEPCTIPAGGRIEVIQTATYRAAITGDVRATVRGTLPDRRKANNQGTDRLRVLKPSLTVTPQVAKPGQPVLARGKDYPPGTTVRFTWNTGITPEGSVATVGRDGTFEVQILVLRKDKLGPRKLRADSRDLDRLQKPVLVVQRNLQPPDFAGRA
;
A
#
# COMPACT_ATOMS: atom_id res chain seq x y z
N MET A 1 76.22 -12.78 38.14
CA MET A 1 76.02 -13.56 36.91
C MET A 1 74.73 -13.08 36.26
N ALA A 2 74.82 -12.69 34.99
CA ALA A 2 73.77 -12.40 34.01
C ALA A 2 72.56 -11.54 34.45
N THR A 3 72.58 -10.26 34.09
CA THR A 3 71.36 -9.49 33.77
C THR A 3 71.59 -8.76 32.45
N GLY A 4 70.69 -9.04 31.50
CA GLY A 4 70.79 -8.66 30.09
C GLY A 4 70.53 -7.18 29.84
N ILE A 5 71.18 -6.68 28.80
CA ILE A 5 71.00 -5.35 28.22
C ILE A 5 69.78 -5.42 27.27
N ALA A 6 68.75 -4.62 27.54
CA ALA A 6 67.69 -4.33 26.59
C ALA A 6 68.13 -3.16 25.69
N PRO A 7 67.91 -3.20 24.37
CA PRO A 7 68.16 -2.06 23.50
C PRO A 7 67.06 -1.00 23.69
N GLY A 8 67.47 0.25 23.79
CA GLY A 8 66.58 1.39 23.98
C GLY A 8 65.59 1.55 22.83
N SER A 9 64.32 1.74 23.19
CA SER A 9 63.29 2.23 22.28
C SER A 9 63.67 3.63 21.81
N ALA A 10 63.90 3.77 20.50
CA ALA A 10 64.00 5.06 19.86
C ALA A 10 62.67 5.80 20.05
N VAL A 11 62.70 6.92 20.75
CA VAL A 11 61.62 7.90 20.76
C VAL A 11 61.70 8.61 19.41
N THR A 12 60.84 8.22 18.47
CA THR A 12 60.57 9.05 17.30
C THR A 12 59.77 10.24 17.78
N SER A 13 60.43 11.40 17.86
CA SER A 13 59.79 12.70 17.96
C SER A 13 58.86 12.89 16.76
N GLY A 14 57.55 12.68 16.96
CA GLY A 14 56.55 13.14 16.01
C GLY A 14 56.69 14.66 15.90
N ALA A 15 56.85 15.15 14.67
CA ALA A 15 56.70 16.57 14.39
C ALA A 15 55.33 17.03 14.93
N PRO A 16 55.21 18.25 15.51
CA PRO A 16 53.92 18.75 15.91
C PRO A 16 53.03 18.77 14.67
N THR A 17 51.94 18.01 14.72
CA THR A 17 50.85 18.16 13.77
C THR A 17 50.40 19.61 13.91
N VAL A 18 50.59 20.41 12.87
CA VAL A 18 49.99 21.74 12.76
C VAL A 18 48.50 21.53 13.02
N ALA A 19 48.00 22.07 14.13
CA ALA A 19 46.58 21.99 14.44
C ALA A 19 45.83 22.58 13.25
N VAL A 20 44.91 21.80 12.67
CA VAL A 20 44.01 22.32 11.64
C VAL A 20 43.31 23.52 12.27
N PRO A 21 43.38 24.73 11.66
CA PRO A 21 42.66 25.86 12.20
C PRO A 21 41.19 25.49 12.33
N GLU A 22 40.63 25.69 13.51
CA GLU A 22 39.20 25.47 13.75
C GLU A 22 38.38 26.22 12.70
N PRO A 23 37.34 25.60 12.11
CA PRO A 23 36.54 26.23 11.08
C PRO A 23 35.77 27.44 11.62
N TRP A 24 35.45 28.39 10.75
CA TRP A 24 34.68 29.59 11.11
C TRP A 24 33.23 29.27 11.48
N VAL A 25 32.65 28.26 10.83
CA VAL A 25 31.30 27.76 11.09
C VAL A 25 31.38 26.31 11.57
N THR A 26 30.69 25.99 12.67
CA THR A 26 30.68 24.63 13.25
C THR A 26 29.27 24.19 13.61
N PRO A 27 28.76 23.07 13.06
CA PRO A 27 29.34 22.36 11.90
C PRO A 27 29.20 23.19 10.62
N ALA A 28 30.17 23.11 9.70
CA ALA A 28 30.12 23.74 8.38
C ALA A 28 29.34 22.90 7.35
N GLU A 29 29.15 21.61 7.63
CA GLU A 29 28.28 20.73 6.87
C GLU A 29 27.36 19.99 7.85
N PHE A 30 26.07 20.01 7.57
CA PHE A 30 25.08 19.25 8.32
C PHE A 30 24.35 18.29 7.38
N THR A 31 24.25 17.03 7.80
CA THR A 31 23.53 16.00 7.06
C THR A 31 22.70 15.17 8.02
N ASP A 32 21.43 15.00 7.69
CA ASP A 32 20.50 14.20 8.47
C ASP A 32 19.42 13.59 7.55
N ALA A 33 18.64 12.66 8.10
CA ALA A 33 17.53 12.02 7.41
C ALA A 33 16.22 12.29 8.15
N VAL A 34 15.25 12.89 7.48
CA VAL A 34 14.03 13.42 8.10
C VAL A 34 12.80 12.98 7.31
N ASP A 35 11.76 12.57 8.02
CA ASP A 35 10.47 12.22 7.41
C ASP A 35 9.81 13.48 6.79
N PRO A 36 9.01 13.35 5.71
CA PRO A 36 8.20 14.46 5.21
C PRO A 36 7.33 15.06 6.33
N GLY A 37 7.39 16.39 6.49
CA GLY A 37 6.68 17.11 7.56
C GLY A 37 7.37 17.08 8.92
N GLY A 38 8.54 16.45 9.02
CA GLY A 38 9.38 16.41 10.21
C GLY A 38 10.32 17.61 10.32
N SER A 39 11.08 17.61 11.41
CA SER A 39 12.05 18.65 11.74
C SER A 39 13.29 18.04 12.41
N THR A 40 14.45 18.61 12.16
CA THR A 40 15.70 18.33 12.88
C THR A 40 16.38 19.63 13.29
N GLY A 41 17.45 19.55 14.06
CA GLY A 41 18.18 20.74 14.49
C GLY A 41 19.57 20.44 15.02
N VAL A 42 20.41 21.46 15.02
CA VAL A 42 21.80 21.37 15.45
C VAL A 42 22.25 22.64 16.16
N ALA A 43 23.12 22.49 17.16
CA ALA A 43 23.76 23.64 17.77
C ALA A 43 24.78 24.22 16.80
N LYS A 44 24.62 25.50 16.45
CA LYS A 44 25.49 26.21 15.52
C LYS A 44 26.44 27.14 16.25
N GLN A 45 27.69 27.17 15.81
CA GLN A 45 28.70 28.10 16.29
C GLN A 45 29.33 28.83 15.11
N VAL A 46 29.42 30.16 15.21
CA VAL A 46 30.05 31.02 14.20
C VAL A 46 31.10 31.87 14.89
N ARG A 47 32.37 31.57 14.65
CA ARG A 47 33.50 32.34 15.17
C ARG A 47 33.62 33.61 14.35
N THR A 48 33.77 34.75 15.01
CA THR A 48 34.03 36.02 14.32
C THR A 48 35.53 36.33 14.30
N PRO A 49 36.05 36.96 13.25
CA PRO A 49 37.44 37.41 13.26
C PRO A 49 37.62 38.56 14.27
N ALA A 50 38.79 38.63 14.89
CA ALA A 50 39.13 39.69 15.85
C ALA A 50 39.10 41.09 15.21
N ILE A 51 39.39 41.18 13.91
CA ILE A 51 39.30 42.39 13.10
C ILE A 51 38.23 42.17 12.03
N PRO A 52 37.32 43.12 11.81
CA PRO A 52 36.23 42.95 10.85
C PRO A 52 36.70 42.57 9.43
N PRO A 53 35.96 41.73 8.69
CA PRO A 53 36.34 41.30 7.34
C PRO A 53 36.55 42.45 6.38
N LYS A 54 37.63 42.38 5.58
CA LYS A 54 37.94 43.33 4.49
C LYS A 54 37.80 44.81 4.90
N PRO A 55 38.51 45.29 5.93
CA PRO A 55 38.30 46.63 6.44
C PRO A 55 38.85 47.69 5.49
N ASP A 56 38.07 48.75 5.29
CA ASP A 56 38.54 50.00 4.68
C ASP A 56 38.73 51.01 5.80
N VAL A 57 39.99 51.29 6.13
CA VAL A 57 40.37 52.07 7.29
C VAL A 57 40.73 53.49 6.89
N VAL A 58 40.06 54.48 7.46
CA VAL A 58 40.45 55.89 7.35
C VAL A 58 41.04 56.35 8.67
N LEU A 59 42.34 56.64 8.68
CA LEU A 59 42.97 57.34 9.80
C LEU A 59 42.65 58.83 9.67
N LEU A 60 41.75 59.32 10.52
CA LEU A 60 41.33 60.72 10.57
C LEU A 60 41.99 61.38 11.79
N VAL A 61 43.09 62.07 11.56
CA VAL A 61 43.97 62.57 12.62
C VAL A 61 43.91 64.09 12.70
N ASP A 62 43.64 64.59 13.90
CA ASP A 62 43.71 66.01 14.22
C ASP A 62 45.09 66.60 13.84
N GLY A 63 45.05 67.68 13.07
CA GLY A 63 46.22 68.37 12.56
C GLY A 63 46.52 69.70 13.26
N THR A 64 46.03 69.91 14.48
CA THR A 64 46.18 71.15 15.25
C THR A 64 47.42 71.15 16.13
N GLY A 65 47.72 72.30 16.75
CA GLY A 65 48.98 72.56 17.45
C GLY A 65 49.25 71.65 18.64
N SER A 66 48.21 71.27 19.38
CA SER A 66 48.28 70.42 20.58
C SER A 66 48.65 68.97 20.27
N MET A 67 48.48 68.55 19.01
CA MET A 67 48.64 67.17 18.56
C MET A 67 50.07 66.78 18.13
N GLY A 68 51.09 67.56 18.52
CA GLY A 68 52.50 67.30 18.16
C GLY A 68 53.02 65.91 18.49
N VAL A 69 53.01 65.54 19.78
CA VAL A 69 53.45 64.20 20.23
C VAL A 69 52.55 63.08 19.66
N PRO A 70 51.20 63.21 19.69
CA PRO A 70 50.28 62.25 19.05
C PRO A 70 50.56 61.99 17.57
N VAL A 71 50.78 63.05 16.78
CA VAL A 71 51.05 62.93 15.34
C VAL A 71 52.38 62.24 15.09
N ASP A 72 53.41 62.52 15.89
CA ASP A 72 54.71 61.86 15.78
C ASP A 72 54.64 60.37 16.17
N ASP A 73 53.82 60.01 17.17
CA ASP A 73 53.56 58.62 17.53
C ASP A 73 52.92 57.87 16.36
N VAL A 74 51.80 58.37 15.81
CA VAL A 74 51.12 57.77 14.63
C VAL A 74 52.07 57.65 13.44
N LYS A 75 52.94 58.65 13.22
CA LYS A 75 53.97 58.60 12.16
C LYS A 75 54.93 57.44 12.28
N SER A 76 55.40 57.19 13.49
CA SER A 76 56.32 56.10 13.77
C SER A 76 55.61 54.74 13.84
N GLY A 77 54.34 54.74 14.27
CA GLY A 77 53.56 53.55 14.59
C GLY A 77 52.70 52.99 13.45
N LEU A 78 52.53 53.71 12.33
CA LEU A 78 51.67 53.28 11.21
C LEU A 78 51.92 51.82 10.81
N ARG A 79 53.19 51.42 10.70
CA ARG A 79 53.54 50.06 10.30
C ARG A 79 52.99 49.02 11.28
N SER A 80 53.07 49.27 12.59
CA SER A 80 52.51 48.38 13.61
C SER A 80 50.99 48.26 13.47
N ILE A 81 50.30 49.38 13.20
CA ILE A 81 48.85 49.41 12.97
C ILE A 81 48.50 48.58 11.73
N THR A 82 49.13 48.85 10.59
CA THR A 82 48.80 48.20 9.32
C THR A 82 49.18 46.73 9.31
N ASP A 83 50.35 46.36 9.87
CA ASP A 83 50.81 44.98 9.95
C ASP A 83 49.83 44.15 10.80
N LYS A 84 49.33 44.69 11.92
CA LYS A 84 48.38 43.98 12.78
C LYS A 84 47.03 43.75 12.12
N ILE A 85 46.54 44.74 11.37
CA ILE A 85 45.28 44.65 10.63
C ILE A 85 45.40 43.69 9.45
N ILE A 86 46.47 43.80 8.65
CA ILE A 86 46.70 42.95 7.47
C ILE A 86 46.97 41.49 7.84
N GLU A 87 47.62 41.22 8.97
CA GLU A 87 47.84 39.84 9.46
C GLU A 87 46.52 39.07 9.61
N GLN A 88 45.46 39.76 10.04
CA GLN A 88 44.12 39.17 10.19
C GLN A 88 43.26 39.36 8.93
N GLN A 89 43.45 40.46 8.21
CA GLN A 89 42.61 40.88 7.09
C GLN A 89 43.48 41.33 5.89
N PRO A 90 43.98 40.38 5.07
CA PRO A 90 44.95 40.69 4.02
C PRO A 90 44.45 41.64 2.92
N GLU A 91 43.13 41.73 2.74
CA GLU A 91 42.48 42.59 1.74
C GLU A 91 42.21 44.02 2.24
N SER A 92 42.78 44.42 3.38
CA SER A 92 42.56 45.75 3.99
C SER A 92 43.10 46.89 3.13
N HIS A 93 42.35 48.00 3.06
CA HIS A 93 42.80 49.25 2.44
C HIS A 93 42.86 50.36 3.48
N PHE A 94 43.78 51.31 3.28
CA PHE A 94 44.01 52.41 4.22
C PHE A 94 43.99 53.76 3.51
N ALA A 95 43.39 54.75 4.16
CA ALA A 95 43.42 56.16 3.81
C ALA A 95 43.89 56.98 5.01
N VAL A 96 44.42 58.17 4.73
CA VAL A 96 44.83 59.12 5.76
C VAL A 96 44.22 60.46 5.42
N ALA A 97 43.48 61.00 6.38
CA ALA A 97 42.88 62.32 6.32
C ALA A 97 43.20 63.07 7.61
N THR A 98 43.10 64.39 7.54
CA THR A 98 43.36 65.27 8.68
C THR A 98 42.34 66.39 8.72
N TYR A 99 42.06 66.89 9.92
CA TYR A 99 41.10 67.95 10.18
C TYR A 99 41.71 69.00 11.13
N GLY A 100 40.98 70.09 11.29
CA GLY A 100 41.24 71.18 12.24
C GLY A 100 40.07 72.16 12.14
N ASP A 101 40.25 73.40 12.57
CA ASP A 101 39.17 74.40 12.61
C ASP A 101 39.16 75.38 11.40
N GLU A 102 38.00 75.58 10.77
CA GLU A 102 37.78 76.50 9.64
C GLU A 102 37.86 78.00 10.00
N LYS A 103 37.46 78.39 11.21
CA LYS A 103 36.97 79.75 11.57
C LYS A 103 37.88 80.89 11.14
N ASP A 104 39.19 80.67 11.11
CA ASP A 104 40.21 81.65 10.72
C ASP A 104 41.20 81.12 9.64
N ASP A 105 41.06 79.86 9.18
CA ASP A 105 41.83 79.24 8.09
C ASP A 105 40.90 78.37 7.19
N PRO A 106 40.49 78.88 6.01
CA PRO A 106 39.53 78.19 5.14
C PRO A 106 40.08 76.91 4.48
N THR A 107 41.32 76.51 4.79
CA THR A 107 41.93 75.25 4.32
C THR A 107 42.19 74.24 5.43
N ALA A 108 41.94 74.63 6.69
CA ALA A 108 42.24 73.83 7.87
C ALA A 108 41.20 72.77 8.21
N GLU A 109 39.96 72.90 7.74
CA GLU A 109 38.82 72.05 8.15
C GLU A 109 39.05 70.56 7.86
N PHE A 110 39.44 70.20 6.62
CA PHE A 110 39.59 68.81 6.22
C PHE A 110 40.45 68.63 4.96
N GLU A 111 41.34 67.64 4.93
CA GLU A 111 42.08 67.21 3.74
C GLU A 111 42.27 65.69 3.74
N VAL A 112 42.05 65.05 2.58
CA VAL A 112 42.53 63.69 2.34
C VAL A 112 43.97 63.76 1.85
N LEU A 113 44.91 63.29 2.66
CA LEU A 113 46.33 63.25 2.32
C LEU A 113 46.67 62.10 1.39
N GLN A 114 46.03 60.95 1.63
CA GLN A 114 46.14 59.74 0.82
C GLN A 114 44.78 59.02 0.83
N GLY A 115 44.22 58.77 -0.37
CA GLY A 115 42.99 58.00 -0.50
C GLY A 115 43.18 56.50 -0.29
N LEU A 116 42.07 55.77 -0.17
CA LEU A 116 42.04 54.33 0.12
C LEU A 116 42.90 53.51 -0.85
N THR A 117 43.89 52.79 -0.33
CA THR A 117 44.78 51.93 -1.11
C THR A 117 45.36 50.78 -0.27
N ALA A 118 45.74 49.68 -0.92
CA ALA A 118 46.54 48.62 -0.32
C ALA A 118 48.06 48.91 -0.36
N ASP A 119 48.51 49.95 -1.07
CA ASP A 119 49.93 50.35 -1.10
C ASP A 119 50.33 51.06 0.19
N LEU A 120 50.79 50.29 1.18
CA LEU A 120 51.26 50.80 2.48
C LEU A 120 52.41 51.80 2.35
N GLY A 121 53.22 51.69 1.30
CA GLY A 121 54.28 52.66 1.02
C GLY A 121 53.72 54.03 0.66
N ALA A 122 52.62 54.07 -0.10
CA ALA A 122 51.89 55.31 -0.39
C ALA A 122 51.18 55.86 0.86
N VAL A 123 50.55 54.99 1.68
CA VAL A 123 49.92 55.36 2.96
C VAL A 123 50.92 56.05 3.90
N GLN A 124 52.13 55.49 4.02
CA GLN A 124 53.19 56.12 4.80
C GLN A 124 53.68 57.43 4.17
N ARG A 125 54.10 57.42 2.90
CA ARG A 125 54.79 58.57 2.27
C ARG A 125 53.88 59.76 1.99
N ASN A 126 52.68 59.50 1.47
CA ASN A 126 51.74 60.53 1.02
C ASN A 126 50.67 60.83 2.06
N GLY A 127 50.42 59.91 2.98
CA GLY A 127 49.45 60.06 4.06
C GLY A 127 50.13 60.51 5.35
N VAL A 128 50.52 59.53 6.16
CA VAL A 128 50.96 59.75 7.54
C VAL A 128 52.18 60.68 7.66
N ASN A 129 53.18 60.56 6.80
CA ASN A 129 54.34 61.47 6.82
C ASN A 129 53.99 62.93 6.51
N ARG A 130 52.83 63.18 5.87
CA ARG A 130 52.32 64.51 5.57
C ARG A 130 51.42 65.10 6.67
N LEU A 131 51.08 64.33 7.71
CA LEU A 131 50.39 64.87 8.88
C LEU A 131 51.24 65.99 9.51
N GLY A 132 50.59 67.05 9.95
CA GLY A 132 51.22 68.22 10.59
C GLY A 132 50.31 68.80 11.66
N THR A 133 50.78 69.85 12.33
CA THR A 133 50.11 70.46 13.50
C THR A 133 49.76 71.94 13.29
N SER A 134 49.66 72.37 12.03
CA SER A 134 49.45 73.77 11.68
C SER A 134 48.00 74.12 11.31
N ARG A 135 47.09 73.14 11.33
CA ARG A 135 45.67 73.38 11.05
C ARG A 135 45.06 74.14 12.24
N GLY A 136 44.15 75.08 11.96
CA GLY A 136 43.52 75.86 13.02
C GLY A 136 44.46 76.82 13.76
N TYR A 137 45.63 77.19 13.20
CA TYR A 137 46.66 78.04 13.85
C TYR A 137 46.16 79.41 14.38
N ARG A 138 44.94 79.81 14.05
CA ARG A 138 44.29 81.05 14.51
C ARG A 138 42.95 80.83 15.19
N SER A 139 42.53 79.59 15.34
CA SER A 139 41.25 79.29 15.96
C SER A 139 41.22 79.73 17.43
N LYS A 140 40.00 79.99 17.90
CA LYS A 140 39.69 80.51 19.22
C LYS A 140 38.81 79.51 19.95
N GLY A 141 39.44 78.61 20.70
CA GLY A 141 38.77 77.57 21.48
C GLY A 141 39.52 76.25 21.34
N PRO A 142 39.21 75.26 22.19
CA PRO A 142 39.71 73.91 22.00
C PRO A 142 38.97 73.19 20.86
N SER A 143 37.70 73.51 20.59
CA SER A 143 36.88 72.71 19.68
C SER A 143 37.33 72.81 18.22
N GLU A 144 37.23 71.69 17.50
CA GLU A 144 37.69 71.52 16.11
C GLU A 144 36.53 71.07 15.17
N ASP A 145 36.77 70.90 13.87
CA ASP A 145 35.72 70.52 12.90
C ASP A 145 35.67 69.02 12.53
N TRP A 146 35.87 68.11 13.50
CA TRP A 146 35.84 66.68 13.19
C TRP A 146 34.46 66.11 12.86
N ILE A 147 33.35 66.71 13.30
CA ILE A 147 32.00 66.29 12.87
C ILE A 147 31.84 66.48 11.35
N TYR A 148 32.28 67.62 10.82
CA TYR A 148 32.31 67.86 9.38
C TYR A 148 33.25 66.88 8.66
N ALA A 149 34.44 66.63 9.21
CA ALA A 149 35.39 65.69 8.64
C ALA A 149 34.82 64.26 8.54
N LEU A 150 34.14 63.77 9.57
CA LEU A 150 33.46 62.47 9.55
C LEU A 150 32.38 62.42 8.48
N TRP A 151 31.56 63.48 8.36
CA TRP A 151 30.55 63.59 7.30
C TRP A 151 31.19 63.58 5.90
N LYS A 152 32.31 64.28 5.69
CA LYS A 152 33.06 64.28 4.42
C LYS A 152 33.59 62.88 4.09
N VAL A 153 34.15 62.19 5.07
CA VAL A 153 34.67 60.81 4.91
C VAL A 153 33.55 59.86 4.51
N ALA A 154 32.40 59.90 5.21
CA ALA A 154 31.23 59.09 4.89
C ALA A 154 30.68 59.36 3.48
N ASN A 155 30.78 60.60 3.00
CA ASN A 155 30.37 61.00 1.65
C ASN A 155 31.48 60.84 0.60
N GLY A 156 32.54 60.08 0.90
CA GLY A 156 33.57 59.69 -0.05
C GLY A 156 34.67 60.72 -0.31
N ALA A 157 34.64 61.88 0.35
CA ALA A 157 35.68 62.91 0.34
C ALA A 157 36.29 63.17 -1.05
N ASP A 158 35.46 63.54 -2.02
CA ASP A 158 35.86 63.86 -3.40
C ASP A 158 36.57 62.70 -4.12
N GLY A 159 36.22 61.47 -3.75
CA GLY A 159 36.76 60.22 -4.31
C GLY A 159 37.86 59.58 -3.45
N GLY A 160 38.37 60.27 -2.43
CA GLY A 160 39.48 59.81 -1.60
C GLY A 160 39.11 58.71 -0.60
N THR A 161 37.85 58.68 -0.13
CA THR A 161 37.37 57.74 0.90
C THR A 161 36.13 56.98 0.46
N VAL A 162 36.00 56.70 -0.84
CA VAL A 162 34.93 55.86 -1.36
C VAL A 162 35.16 54.42 -0.91
N PHE A 163 34.39 53.97 0.07
CA PHE A 163 34.46 52.61 0.59
C PHE A 163 34.08 51.58 -0.47
N ARG A 164 34.83 50.48 -0.53
CA ARG A 164 34.57 49.38 -1.46
C ARG A 164 33.26 48.67 -1.11
N GLU A 165 32.58 48.18 -2.12
CA GLU A 165 31.39 47.35 -1.94
C GLU A 165 31.77 46.09 -1.14
N GLY A 166 31.00 45.81 -0.08
CA GLY A 166 31.24 44.66 0.80
C GLY A 166 32.48 44.74 1.69
N ALA A 167 33.16 45.89 1.74
CA ALA A 167 34.17 46.15 2.76
C ALA A 167 33.52 46.52 4.10
N SER A 168 34.29 46.42 5.19
CA SER A 168 33.93 46.89 6.51
C SER A 168 34.51 48.30 6.76
N PRO A 169 33.75 49.40 6.61
CA PRO A 169 34.31 50.73 6.78
C PRO A 169 34.60 51.02 8.25
N VAL A 170 35.82 51.50 8.53
CA VAL A 170 36.24 51.91 9.87
C VAL A 170 36.93 53.26 9.77
N VAL A 171 36.46 54.24 10.56
CA VAL A 171 37.11 55.54 10.69
C VAL A 171 37.73 55.63 12.07
N VAL A 172 39.04 55.82 12.12
CA VAL A 172 39.77 56.04 13.37
C VAL A 172 39.88 57.55 13.56
N LEU A 173 39.04 58.10 14.44
CA LEU A 173 39.08 59.50 14.83
C LEU A 173 40.10 59.66 15.95
N VAL A 174 41.19 60.37 15.68
CA VAL A 174 42.21 60.71 16.67
C VAL A 174 42.17 62.21 16.91
N GLY A 175 42.04 62.63 18.16
CA GLY A 175 42.02 64.03 18.55
C GLY A 175 42.05 64.20 20.05
N ASP A 176 42.25 65.43 20.48
CA ASP A 176 42.33 65.83 21.88
C ASP A 176 41.27 66.88 22.25
N ALA A 177 40.36 67.20 21.34
CA ALA A 177 39.34 68.21 21.57
C ALA A 177 37.97 67.87 20.99
N SER A 178 36.94 68.50 21.55
CA SER A 178 35.56 68.36 21.12
C SER A 178 35.32 68.96 19.74
N SER A 179 34.13 68.77 19.14
CA SER A 179 33.84 69.39 17.84
C SER A 179 32.75 70.44 17.93
N HIS A 180 32.93 71.50 17.14
CA HIS A 180 31.89 72.49 16.87
C HIS A 180 30.55 71.81 16.53
N ASN A 181 29.43 72.37 16.99
CA ASN A 181 28.10 71.92 16.58
C ASN A 181 27.18 73.11 16.30
N PRO A 182 26.84 73.40 15.03
CA PRO A 182 27.25 72.65 13.83
C PRO A 182 28.74 72.86 13.49
N SER A 183 29.42 71.78 13.07
CA SER A 183 30.80 71.80 12.57
C SER A 183 30.79 72.08 11.08
N ASN A 184 31.44 73.16 10.63
CA ASN A 184 31.26 73.75 9.29
C ASN A 184 29.83 73.58 8.73
N LYS A 185 28.82 74.03 9.50
CA LYS A 185 27.38 73.98 9.15
C LYS A 185 26.76 72.56 9.08
N ILE A 186 27.51 71.50 9.34
CA ILE A 186 27.01 70.13 9.50
C ILE A 186 26.65 69.88 10.95
N TYR A 187 25.41 69.46 11.19
CA TYR A 187 24.94 69.09 12.53
C TYR A 187 25.39 67.68 12.89
N PHE A 188 25.55 67.44 14.19
CA PHE A 188 25.90 66.14 14.76
C PHE A 188 25.08 64.98 14.18
N GLU A 189 23.76 65.13 14.12
CA GLU A 189 22.83 64.10 13.65
C GLU A 189 22.99 63.79 12.15
N GLU A 190 23.38 64.78 11.35
CA GLU A 190 23.62 64.60 9.92
C GLU A 190 24.88 63.77 9.66
N ALA A 191 25.95 64.01 10.45
CA ALA A 191 27.15 63.19 10.40
C ALA A 191 26.88 61.75 10.84
N VAL A 192 26.13 61.56 11.94
CA VAL A 192 25.72 60.22 12.42
C VAL A 192 24.95 59.46 11.34
N PHE A 193 23.96 60.11 10.70
CA PHE A 193 23.19 59.48 9.63
C PHE A 193 24.07 59.07 8.45
N ALA A 194 24.98 59.95 8.00
CA ALA A 194 25.89 59.63 6.89
C ALA A 194 26.81 58.43 7.21
N LEU A 195 27.32 58.34 8.44
CA LEU A 195 28.14 57.21 8.89
C LEU A 195 27.33 55.91 8.92
N GLN A 196 26.11 55.95 9.47
CA GLN A 196 25.21 54.79 9.55
C GLN A 196 24.76 54.29 8.16
N ASP A 197 24.45 55.21 7.24
CA ASP A 197 24.09 54.89 5.84
C ASP A 197 25.19 54.09 5.12
N LYS A 198 26.45 54.36 5.47
CA LYS A 198 27.61 53.63 4.93
C LYS A 198 28.04 52.43 5.78
N GLY A 199 27.41 52.19 6.92
CA GLY A 199 27.83 51.15 7.86
C GLY A 199 29.23 51.38 8.46
N VAL A 200 29.66 52.64 8.55
CA VAL A 200 30.94 53.02 9.15
C VAL A 200 30.92 52.76 10.64
N ARG A 201 32.01 52.19 11.17
CA ARG A 201 32.32 52.16 12.60
C ARG A 201 33.34 53.23 12.96
N VAL A 202 33.09 54.01 14.00
CA VAL A 202 34.06 55.01 14.48
C VAL A 202 34.84 54.47 15.68
N ILE A 203 36.16 54.38 15.53
CA ILE A 203 37.09 54.20 16.65
C ILE A 203 37.55 55.58 17.07
N ALA A 204 37.00 56.12 18.16
CA ALA A 204 37.40 57.40 18.72
C ALA A 204 38.54 57.19 19.72
N VAL A 205 39.70 57.79 19.45
CA VAL A 205 40.90 57.78 20.29
C VAL A 205 41.05 59.18 20.87
N ASP A 206 40.57 59.34 22.09
CA ASP A 206 40.61 60.58 22.85
C ASP A 206 41.95 60.72 23.56
N VAL A 207 42.72 61.70 23.13
CA VAL A 207 44.10 61.91 23.54
C VAL A 207 44.16 63.02 24.59
N ASN A 208 44.86 62.75 25.69
CA ASN A 208 45.10 63.74 26.72
C ASN A 208 46.25 64.66 26.31
N THR A 209 45.95 65.94 26.09
CA THR A 209 46.94 67.01 25.90
C THR A 209 46.72 68.12 26.94
N GLU A 210 47.61 69.11 26.98
CA GLU A 210 47.47 70.24 27.90
C GLU A 210 46.43 71.28 27.44
N ASP A 211 46.19 71.38 26.13
CA ASP A 211 45.42 72.46 25.50
C ASP A 211 44.04 72.02 24.99
N GLY A 212 43.79 70.72 24.84
CA GLY A 212 42.51 70.16 24.40
C GLY A 212 41.52 69.93 25.55
N ASP A 213 40.21 69.96 25.24
CA ASP A 213 39.12 69.65 26.18
C ASP A 213 38.65 68.18 26.11
N GLY A 214 39.33 67.36 25.31
CA GLY A 214 39.02 65.97 24.99
C GLY A 214 37.94 65.83 23.92
N LEU A 215 37.93 64.72 23.18
CA LEU A 215 36.90 64.41 22.17
C LEU A 215 35.46 64.40 22.72
N ASN A 216 35.31 64.25 24.05
CA ASN A 216 34.04 64.31 24.77
C ASN A 216 33.80 65.64 25.51
N GLY A 217 34.68 66.63 25.33
CA GLY A 217 34.50 67.96 25.87
C GLY A 217 33.21 68.63 25.40
N ASP A 218 32.91 69.78 25.97
CA ASP A 218 31.72 70.60 25.68
C ASP A 218 32.05 71.97 25.10
N GLY A 219 33.32 72.20 24.76
CA GLY A 219 33.87 73.51 24.45
C GLY A 219 34.03 74.35 25.73
N TYR A 220 34.85 75.40 25.68
CA TYR A 220 34.92 76.36 26.79
C TYR A 220 35.18 77.79 26.31
N SER A 221 34.46 78.75 26.91
CA SER A 221 34.61 80.18 26.65
C SER A 221 35.48 80.87 27.71
N SER A 222 36.57 81.51 27.31
CA SER A 222 37.40 82.40 28.15
C SER A 222 37.18 83.87 27.80
N PRO A 223 37.63 84.85 28.62
CA PRO A 223 37.58 86.28 28.26
C PRO A 223 38.27 86.61 26.92
N THR A 224 39.15 85.74 26.43
CA THR A 224 39.91 85.88 25.19
C THR A 224 39.38 84.97 24.05
N TYR A 225 38.61 83.93 24.37
CA TYR A 225 38.16 82.89 23.45
C TYR A 225 36.65 82.67 23.56
N GLN A 226 35.92 82.85 22.45
CA GLN A 226 34.47 82.61 22.40
C GLN A 226 34.21 81.39 21.52
N ASP A 227 34.18 80.24 22.17
CA ASP A 227 33.66 79.00 21.61
C ASP A 227 32.27 78.72 22.18
N PRO A 228 31.23 78.53 21.37
CA PRO A 228 29.90 78.16 21.87
C PRO A 228 29.93 76.79 22.54
N TYR A 229 29.42 76.70 23.77
CA TYR A 229 29.17 75.41 24.40
C TYR A 229 28.24 74.55 23.55
N HIS A 230 28.56 73.27 23.45
CA HIS A 230 27.71 72.25 22.85
C HIS A 230 27.47 71.11 23.84
N GLU A 231 26.65 70.14 23.45
CA GLU A 231 26.45 68.96 24.29
C GLU A 231 27.76 68.16 24.41
N PRO A 232 28.16 67.71 25.62
CA PRO A 232 29.35 66.88 25.82
C PRO A 232 29.20 65.48 25.19
N ASP A 233 30.23 64.65 25.32
CA ASP A 233 30.21 63.24 24.92
C ASP A 233 29.92 63.00 23.43
N GLN A 234 30.27 63.94 22.54
CA GLN A 234 29.96 63.82 21.11
C GLN A 234 30.65 62.59 20.50
N ALA A 235 31.94 62.38 20.76
CA ALA A 235 32.68 61.26 20.20
C ALA A 235 32.19 59.91 20.75
N LYS A 236 31.87 59.83 22.04
CA LYS A 236 31.23 58.65 22.63
C LYS A 236 29.90 58.33 21.94
N ARG A 237 29.03 59.33 21.77
CA ARG A 237 27.72 59.15 21.14
C ARG A 237 27.83 58.70 19.68
N ILE A 238 28.78 59.25 18.92
CA ILE A 238 29.06 58.79 17.54
C ILE A 238 29.59 57.36 17.53
N ALA A 239 30.54 57.02 18.40
CA ALA A 239 31.08 55.67 18.48
C ALA A 239 29.96 54.66 18.83
N GLU A 240 29.10 54.95 19.80
CA GLU A 240 27.95 54.10 20.15
C GLU A 240 26.95 53.98 19.00
N ALA A 241 26.57 55.10 18.36
CA ALA A 241 25.61 55.11 17.26
C ALA A 241 26.10 54.38 16.00
N THR A 242 27.41 54.20 15.86
CA THR A 242 28.05 53.55 14.71
C THR A 242 28.50 52.12 15.01
N ASN A 243 28.16 51.57 16.18
CA ASN A 243 28.70 50.28 16.66
C ASN A 243 30.24 50.26 16.65
N GLY A 244 30.85 51.43 16.84
CA GLY A 244 32.27 51.65 17.00
C GLY A 244 32.69 51.55 18.46
N ARG A 245 33.80 52.21 18.80
CA ARG A 245 34.38 52.16 20.14
C ARG A 245 35.07 53.48 20.48
N MET A 246 34.99 53.88 21.74
CA MET A 246 35.77 55.00 22.26
C MET A 246 36.83 54.51 23.25
N LEU A 247 38.04 55.04 23.09
CA LEU A 247 39.20 54.84 23.95
C LEU A 247 39.53 56.20 24.56
N ASN A 248 39.49 56.30 25.88
CA ASN A 248 39.57 57.57 26.60
C ASN A 248 40.91 57.71 27.33
N GLY A 249 41.38 58.95 27.45
CA GLY A 249 42.51 59.29 28.29
C GLY A 249 43.84 58.72 27.81
N ILE A 250 44.02 58.62 26.49
CA ILE A 250 45.21 58.06 25.88
C ILE A 250 46.36 59.07 26.00
N PRO A 251 47.53 58.68 26.54
CA PRO A 251 48.69 59.58 26.56
C PRO A 251 49.17 59.85 25.13
N GLY A 252 49.79 61.00 24.88
CA GLY A 252 50.17 61.40 23.53
C GLY A 252 51.13 60.43 22.81
N ASP A 253 51.92 59.63 23.52
CA ASP A 253 52.81 58.59 22.99
C ASP A 253 52.20 57.17 23.00
N GLY A 254 50.90 57.05 23.29
CA GLY A 254 50.15 55.78 23.34
C GLY A 254 49.09 55.64 22.26
N VAL A 255 49.03 56.55 21.29
CA VAL A 255 47.97 56.59 20.27
C VAL A 255 47.99 55.35 19.38
N THR A 256 49.17 54.92 18.95
CA THR A 256 49.36 53.72 18.10
C THR A 256 48.78 52.47 18.74
N ASP A 257 49.10 52.23 20.01
CA ASP A 257 48.62 51.06 20.76
C ASP A 257 47.11 51.14 20.97
N ALA A 258 46.57 52.33 21.24
CA ALA A 258 45.14 52.56 21.36
C ALA A 258 44.41 52.24 20.04
N ILE A 259 44.93 52.67 18.88
CA ILE A 259 44.35 52.35 17.57
C ILE A 259 44.29 50.83 17.39
N ILE A 260 45.38 50.11 17.67
CA ILE A 260 45.44 48.64 17.56
C ILE A 260 44.42 47.98 18.51
N GLU A 261 44.29 48.45 19.74
CA GLU A 261 43.30 47.97 20.70
C GLU A 261 41.86 48.21 20.22
N GLY A 262 41.63 49.35 19.56
CA GLY A 262 40.33 49.75 19.01
C GLY A 262 39.77 48.72 18.02
N PHE A 263 40.63 48.09 17.21
CA PHE A 263 40.22 47.10 16.21
C PHE A 263 39.84 45.73 16.78
N ASN A 264 40.40 45.31 17.91
CA ASN A 264 40.20 43.95 18.45
C ASN A 264 38.89 43.78 19.24
N ASN A 265 38.26 44.86 19.71
CA ASN A 265 37.07 44.79 20.56
C ASN A 265 35.90 45.58 19.98
N LEU A 266 35.67 45.48 18.67
CA LEU A 266 34.56 46.16 18.02
C LEU A 266 33.25 45.38 18.21
N PRO A 267 32.13 46.05 18.54
CA PRO A 267 30.81 45.43 18.45
C PRO A 267 30.54 44.92 17.03
N THR A 268 30.04 43.69 16.92
CA THR A 268 29.61 43.08 15.66
C THR A 268 28.34 42.27 15.89
N ASN A 269 27.53 42.14 14.84
CA ASN A 269 26.38 41.25 14.82
C ASN A 269 26.67 40.09 13.87
N VAL A 270 26.17 38.91 14.19
CA VAL A 270 26.12 37.75 13.29
C VAL A 270 24.65 37.45 13.02
N SER A 271 24.28 37.41 11.74
CA SER A 271 22.98 37.00 11.24
C SER A 271 23.18 36.00 10.11
N TYR A 272 22.10 35.59 9.46
CA TYR A 272 22.16 34.68 8.33
C TYR A 272 21.24 35.10 7.18
N ARG A 273 21.54 34.58 6.00
CA ARG A 273 20.67 34.54 4.83
C ARG A 273 20.69 33.12 4.28
N LEU A 274 19.55 32.69 3.75
CA LEU A 274 19.43 31.41 3.07
C LEU A 274 19.66 31.61 1.57
N ASP A 275 20.61 30.86 1.02
CA ASP A 275 20.98 30.86 -0.39
C ASP A 275 20.82 29.43 -0.96
N ASN A 276 20.38 29.32 -2.23
CA ASN A 276 20.27 28.04 -2.96
C ASN A 276 19.47 26.94 -2.23
N CYS A 277 18.43 27.30 -1.47
CA CYS A 277 17.64 26.33 -0.72
C CYS A 277 16.53 25.71 -1.55
N ASP A 278 16.41 24.39 -1.47
CA ASP A 278 15.29 23.65 -2.04
C ASP A 278 13.95 24.12 -1.42
N PRO A 279 12.86 24.22 -2.22
CA PRO A 279 11.60 24.83 -1.79
C PRO A 279 10.86 24.07 -0.67
N HIS A 280 11.24 22.82 -0.42
CA HIS A 280 10.67 21.95 0.61
C HIS A 280 11.45 21.98 1.94
N LEU A 281 12.46 22.84 2.04
CA LEU A 281 13.34 22.96 3.19
C LEU A 281 13.28 24.38 3.73
N SER A 282 13.04 24.54 5.03
CA SER A 282 13.18 25.83 5.72
C SER A 282 14.16 25.73 6.87
N VAL A 283 14.99 26.76 7.03
CA VAL A 283 16.03 26.82 8.06
C VAL A 283 15.86 28.09 8.87
N THR A 284 15.90 27.95 10.19
CA THR A 284 15.82 29.08 11.12
C THR A 284 16.88 29.00 12.19
N LEU A 285 17.39 30.16 12.61
CA LEU A 285 18.28 30.28 13.75
C LEU A 285 17.56 30.98 14.91
N ASP A 286 17.77 30.49 16.13
CA ASP A 286 17.33 31.13 17.37
C ASP A 286 18.54 31.45 18.26
N PRO A 287 18.81 32.74 18.57
CA PRO A 287 18.15 33.92 18.01
C PRO A 287 18.50 34.13 16.52
N PRO A 288 17.70 34.85 15.71
CA PRO A 288 18.01 35.08 14.29
C PRO A 288 19.22 36.00 14.06
N THR A 289 19.61 36.76 15.08
CA THR A 289 20.80 37.63 15.08
C THR A 289 21.36 37.70 16.49
N GLN A 290 22.68 37.67 16.61
CA GLN A 290 23.38 37.78 17.89
C GLN A 290 24.43 38.89 17.83
N GLN A 291 24.41 39.79 18.83
CA GLN A 291 25.45 40.80 19.02
C GLN A 291 26.57 40.25 19.91
N LEU A 292 27.82 40.54 19.55
CA LEU A 292 29.02 40.11 20.27
C LEU A 292 30.19 41.06 19.98
N THR A 293 31.34 40.80 20.58
CA THR A 293 32.60 41.49 20.27
C THR A 293 33.34 40.74 19.17
N SER A 294 33.96 41.44 18.23
CA SER A 294 34.85 40.82 17.23
C SER A 294 35.88 39.91 17.91
N GLY A 295 36.01 38.68 17.43
CA GLY A 295 36.86 37.64 18.03
C GLY A 295 36.10 36.64 18.90
N ASP A 296 34.88 36.97 19.36
CA ASP A 296 34.02 36.05 20.09
C ASP A 296 33.27 35.10 19.11
N THR A 297 32.59 34.10 19.69
CA THR A 297 31.79 33.10 18.96
C THR A 297 30.30 33.35 19.19
N ALA A 298 29.52 33.45 18.10
CA ALA A 298 28.08 33.43 18.14
C ALA A 298 27.55 31.99 18.23
N HIS A 299 26.45 31.79 18.96
CA HIS A 299 25.85 30.49 19.23
C HIS A 299 24.36 30.52 18.90
N PHE A 300 23.92 29.62 18.03
CA PHE A 300 22.53 29.53 17.61
C PHE A 300 21.97 28.12 17.84
N ALA A 301 20.68 28.03 18.14
CA ALA A 301 19.92 26.82 17.88
C ALA A 301 19.43 26.88 16.42
N GLU A 302 19.93 25.98 15.58
CA GLU A 302 19.49 25.85 14.20
C GLU A 302 18.36 24.82 14.10
N ASN A 303 17.26 25.21 13.48
CA ASN A 303 16.07 24.39 13.28
C ASN A 303 15.80 24.26 11.78
N ILE A 304 15.68 23.01 11.32
CA ILE A 304 15.57 22.64 9.92
C ILE A 304 14.28 21.84 9.75
N ASP A 305 13.34 22.37 8.98
CA ASP A 305 12.02 21.75 8.77
C ASP A 305 11.87 21.29 7.32
N VAL A 306 11.34 20.08 7.14
CA VAL A 306 11.01 19.50 5.84
C VAL A 306 9.50 19.56 5.64
N SER A 307 9.05 20.07 4.49
CA SER A 307 7.60 20.18 4.23
C SER A 307 6.95 18.80 4.09
N ALA A 308 5.65 18.70 4.42
CA ALA A 308 4.92 17.43 4.35
C ALA A 308 4.73 16.89 2.92
N ASP A 309 4.86 17.75 1.92
CA ASP A 309 4.80 17.40 0.50
C ASP A 309 6.20 17.26 -0.14
N ALA A 310 7.26 17.22 0.67
CA ALA A 310 8.61 16.97 0.21
C ALA A 310 8.68 15.61 -0.54
N PRO A 311 9.32 15.56 -1.72
CA PRO A 311 9.49 14.31 -2.46
C PRO A 311 10.32 13.29 -1.67
N GLN A 312 9.71 12.17 -1.32
CA GLN A 312 10.36 11.08 -0.58
C GLN A 312 11.47 10.41 -1.38
N GLY A 313 12.50 9.91 -0.68
CA GLY A 313 13.69 9.30 -1.29
C GLY A 313 14.61 10.28 -2.01
N THR A 314 14.39 11.59 -1.87
CA THR A 314 15.24 12.63 -2.47
C THR A 314 16.14 13.30 -1.44
N ARG A 315 17.15 14.03 -1.92
CA ARG A 315 18.03 14.86 -1.08
C ARG A 315 17.73 16.34 -1.33
N LEU A 316 17.36 17.04 -0.27
CA LEU A 316 17.20 18.49 -0.24
C LEU A 316 18.50 19.15 0.23
N SER A 317 18.75 20.37 -0.22
CA SER A 317 19.96 21.13 0.05
C SER A 317 19.63 22.59 0.35
N CYS A 318 20.45 23.22 1.18
CA CYS A 318 20.36 24.65 1.50
C CYS A 318 21.72 25.17 1.95
N THR A 319 22.07 26.38 1.54
CA THR A 319 23.28 27.06 2.01
C THR A 319 22.88 28.14 3.00
N VAL A 320 23.40 28.05 4.23
CA VAL A 320 23.25 29.11 5.24
C VAL A 320 24.47 30.02 5.15
N GLN A 321 24.28 31.22 4.60
CA GLN A 321 25.32 32.24 4.54
C GLN A 321 25.25 33.09 5.82
N PHE A 322 26.28 33.01 6.66
CA PHE A 322 26.40 33.90 7.80
C PHE A 322 26.93 35.26 7.36
N LEU A 323 26.31 36.32 7.87
CA LEU A 323 26.64 37.71 7.59
C LEU A 323 27.11 38.36 8.89
N MET A 324 28.12 39.23 8.77
CA MET A 324 28.68 39.95 9.90
C MET A 324 28.76 41.43 9.61
N GLY A 325 28.41 42.26 10.59
CA GLY A 325 28.50 43.71 10.45
C GLY A 325 27.78 44.47 11.54
N THR A 326 27.63 45.78 11.31
CA THR A 326 26.83 46.66 12.17
C THR A 326 25.34 46.38 11.96
N GLN A 327 24.52 46.56 12.98
CA GLN A 327 23.07 46.43 12.83
C GLN A 327 22.53 47.69 12.12
N ALA A 328 21.64 47.52 11.16
CA ALA A 328 20.98 48.66 10.55
C ALA A 328 20.11 49.37 11.60
N PRO A 329 20.12 50.72 11.66
CA PRO A 329 19.39 51.44 12.69
C PRO A 329 17.90 51.10 12.72
N GLY A 330 17.40 50.66 13.88
CA GLY A 330 15.98 50.38 14.08
C GLY A 330 15.44 49.09 13.43
N THR A 331 16.31 48.19 12.96
CA THR A 331 15.92 46.89 12.38
C THR A 331 16.77 45.75 12.95
N ASP A 332 16.34 44.50 12.78
CA ASP A 332 17.13 43.31 13.12
C ASP A 332 18.04 42.85 11.97
N THR A 333 18.14 43.66 10.90
CA THR A 333 18.97 43.32 9.73
C THR A 333 20.38 43.86 9.92
N ILE A 334 21.38 43.12 9.44
CA ILE A 334 22.74 43.66 9.36
C ILE A 334 22.81 44.73 8.26
N GLY A 335 23.60 45.77 8.52
CA GLY A 335 23.78 46.95 7.70
C GLY A 335 24.42 46.68 6.33
N PRO A 336 24.46 47.71 5.46
CA PRO A 336 24.79 47.57 4.03
C PRO A 336 26.24 47.13 3.76
N ALA A 337 27.12 47.20 4.75
CA ALA A 337 28.51 46.77 4.67
C ALA A 337 28.70 45.24 4.80
N ALA A 338 27.67 44.50 5.22
CA ALA A 338 27.80 43.05 5.41
C ALA A 338 27.79 42.29 4.08
N ALA A 339 28.96 41.82 3.68
CA ALA A 339 29.15 40.98 2.51
C ALA A 339 29.00 39.49 2.82
N ALA A 340 28.58 38.74 1.81
CA ALA A 340 28.69 37.29 1.83
C ALA A 340 30.17 36.89 1.69
N ASP A 341 30.59 35.99 2.56
CA ASP A 341 31.94 35.43 2.55
C ASP A 341 31.83 33.90 2.53
N PRO A 342 32.43 33.22 1.53
CA PRO A 342 32.34 31.76 1.40
C PRO A 342 32.94 31.00 2.58
N ASP A 343 33.85 31.61 3.35
CA ASP A 343 34.43 30.98 4.53
C ASP A 343 33.41 30.91 5.70
N PHE A 344 32.33 31.68 5.62
CA PHE A 344 31.26 31.78 6.62
C PHE A 344 29.94 31.21 6.08
N GLN A 345 30.02 30.04 5.47
CA GLN A 345 28.87 29.30 4.98
C GLN A 345 28.74 27.96 5.69
N GLU A 346 27.51 27.48 5.75
CA GLU A 346 27.20 26.09 6.00
C GLU A 346 26.46 25.49 4.80
N GLN A 347 26.76 24.22 4.54
CA GLN A 347 25.97 23.39 3.64
C GLN A 347 25.10 22.39 4.42
N ILE A 348 23.78 22.51 4.25
CA ILE A 348 22.79 21.55 4.77
C ILE A 348 22.42 20.59 3.64
N ASN A 349 22.37 19.29 3.94
CA ASN A 349 21.85 18.24 3.07
C ASN A 349 20.89 17.35 3.87
N ILE A 350 19.62 17.30 3.50
CA ILE A 350 18.62 16.46 4.17
C ILE A 350 18.14 15.36 3.24
N ASP A 351 18.31 14.11 3.63
CA ASP A 351 17.66 12.97 2.97
C ASP A 351 16.21 12.88 3.45
N VAL A 352 15.25 12.96 2.52
CA VAL A 352 13.83 12.81 2.84
C VAL A 352 13.50 11.32 2.91
N ASN A 353 13.16 10.85 4.10
CA ASN A 353 12.85 9.43 4.31
C ASN A 353 11.63 9.01 3.49
N ASP A 354 11.68 7.77 3.00
CA ASP A 354 10.54 7.10 2.40
C ASP A 354 9.75 6.35 3.47
N ILE A 355 8.54 6.83 3.73
CA ILE A 355 7.64 6.37 4.81
C ILE A 355 6.39 5.67 4.26
N ASP A 356 6.19 5.69 2.94
CA ASP A 356 5.05 5.07 2.31
C ASP A 356 5.27 3.56 2.14
N ALA A 357 4.27 2.76 2.53
CA ALA A 357 4.31 1.33 2.29
C ALA A 357 3.88 0.98 0.86
N PRO A 358 4.46 -0.07 0.25
CA PRO A 358 4.09 -0.44 -1.10
C PRO A 358 2.64 -0.90 -1.21
N VAL A 359 1.97 -0.55 -2.30
CA VAL A 359 0.61 -0.99 -2.59
C VAL A 359 0.65 -2.40 -3.18
N VAL A 360 0.25 -3.39 -2.39
CA VAL A 360 0.10 -4.78 -2.83
C VAL A 360 -1.29 -5.00 -3.39
N THR A 361 -1.40 -5.78 -4.47
CA THR A 361 -2.68 -6.14 -5.10
C THR A 361 -2.69 -7.63 -5.42
N VAL A 362 -3.73 -8.33 -4.99
CA VAL A 362 -4.02 -9.71 -5.36
C VAL A 362 -5.53 -9.92 -5.53
N ASP A 363 -5.94 -10.54 -6.63
CA ASP A 363 -7.37 -10.72 -6.94
C ASP A 363 -7.93 -12.04 -6.39
N ASP A 364 -9.21 -12.00 -6.01
CA ASP A 364 -10.01 -13.20 -5.73
C ASP A 364 -10.09 -14.11 -6.97
N LEU A 365 -10.14 -15.44 -6.74
CA LEU A 365 -10.18 -16.41 -7.82
C LEU A 365 -11.01 -17.65 -7.47
N THR A 366 -12.01 -17.94 -8.31
CA THR A 366 -12.81 -19.17 -8.22
C THR A 366 -12.34 -20.19 -9.25
N VAL A 367 -12.03 -21.40 -8.78
CA VAL A 367 -11.67 -22.56 -9.61
C VAL A 367 -12.53 -23.77 -9.27
N ARG A 368 -12.57 -24.77 -10.15
CA ARG A 368 -13.26 -26.04 -9.87
C ARG A 368 -12.28 -27.20 -9.77
N ALA A 369 -12.40 -27.99 -8.71
CA ALA A 369 -11.59 -29.17 -8.51
C ALA A 369 -11.94 -30.29 -9.50
N LYS A 370 -10.96 -31.13 -9.84
CA LYS A 370 -11.16 -32.34 -10.67
C LYS A 370 -11.60 -33.53 -9.83
N ASP A 371 -11.23 -33.54 -8.55
CA ASP A 371 -11.57 -34.55 -7.57
C ASP A 371 -11.62 -33.93 -6.16
N LYS A 372 -11.76 -34.76 -5.14
CA LYS A 372 -11.90 -34.30 -3.74
C LYS A 372 -10.62 -33.74 -3.11
N LYS A 373 -9.47 -33.80 -3.79
CA LYS A 373 -8.18 -33.30 -3.27
C LYS A 373 -8.00 -31.80 -3.46
N GLY A 374 -8.93 -31.13 -4.17
CA GLY A 374 -8.87 -29.70 -4.44
C GLY A 374 -8.33 -29.37 -5.83
N ALA A 375 -7.77 -28.16 -5.98
CA ALA A 375 -7.25 -27.65 -7.25
C ALA A 375 -5.88 -26.99 -7.05
N ARG A 376 -4.95 -27.20 -7.99
CA ARG A 376 -3.75 -26.36 -8.07
C ARG A 376 -4.11 -25.04 -8.71
N VAL A 377 -3.82 -23.94 -8.03
CA VAL A 377 -4.25 -22.60 -8.46
C VAL A 377 -3.04 -21.72 -8.69
N THR A 378 -2.97 -21.12 -9.87
CA THR A 378 -2.00 -20.08 -10.21
C THR A 378 -2.75 -18.76 -10.25
N TYR A 379 -2.30 -17.80 -9.45
CA TYR A 379 -2.78 -16.42 -9.42
C TYR A 379 -1.57 -15.48 -9.50
N ALA A 380 -1.83 -14.20 -9.78
CA ALA A 380 -0.83 -13.15 -9.83
C ALA A 380 -1.04 -12.18 -8.67
N ALA A 381 0.05 -11.62 -8.17
CA ALA A 381 0.03 -10.51 -7.23
C ALA A 381 1.11 -9.51 -7.66
N THR A 382 0.84 -8.23 -7.47
CA THR A 382 1.75 -7.14 -7.84
C THR A 382 1.94 -6.21 -6.64
N ALA A 383 3.11 -5.60 -6.53
CA ALA A 383 3.36 -4.53 -5.58
C ALA A 383 4.01 -3.35 -6.30
N GLN A 384 3.51 -2.16 -6.01
CA GLN A 384 4.02 -0.91 -6.56
C GLN A 384 4.23 0.07 -5.42
N ASP A 385 5.43 0.64 -5.38
CA ASP A 385 5.82 1.72 -4.49
C ASP A 385 6.06 3.02 -5.28
N ALA A 386 5.87 4.17 -4.64
CA ALA A 386 6.05 5.48 -5.26
C ALA A 386 7.54 5.83 -5.48
N THR A 387 8.39 5.43 -4.54
CA THR A 387 9.83 5.73 -4.50
C THR A 387 10.63 4.59 -5.15
N ASP A 388 10.36 3.34 -4.79
CA ASP A 388 11.11 2.15 -5.21
C ASP A 388 10.60 1.50 -6.51
N GLY A 389 9.41 1.86 -6.96
CA GLY A 389 8.83 1.29 -8.17
C GLY A 389 8.21 -0.10 -7.97
N THR A 390 8.40 -1.03 -8.89
CA THR A 390 7.80 -2.37 -8.80
C THR A 390 8.60 -3.28 -7.88
N LEU A 391 7.93 -3.91 -6.91
CA LEU A 391 8.54 -4.75 -5.89
C LEU A 391 8.14 -6.23 -5.99
N PRO A 392 8.99 -7.16 -5.52
CA PRO A 392 8.66 -8.58 -5.47
C PRO A 392 7.62 -8.87 -4.39
N VAL A 393 6.57 -9.62 -4.75
CA VAL A 393 5.51 -10.02 -3.82
C VAL A 393 5.72 -11.44 -3.32
N THR A 394 5.55 -11.63 -2.01
CA THR A 394 5.51 -12.95 -1.37
C THR A 394 4.10 -13.24 -0.88
N CYS A 395 3.53 -14.39 -1.27
CA CYS A 395 2.18 -14.78 -0.87
C CYS A 395 2.16 -16.14 -0.15
N THR A 396 1.27 -16.28 0.82
CA THR A 396 1.03 -17.53 1.56
C THR A 396 -0.45 -17.89 1.54
N PRO A 397 -0.84 -19.09 1.07
CA PRO A 397 -0.03 -20.06 0.32
C PRO A 397 0.51 -19.48 -1.01
N PRO A 398 1.67 -19.91 -1.55
CA PRO A 398 2.21 -19.34 -2.80
C PRO A 398 1.44 -19.79 -4.06
N SER A 399 1.53 -18.99 -5.13
CA SER A 399 0.95 -19.32 -6.44
C SER A 399 1.45 -20.68 -6.95
N GLY A 400 0.55 -21.51 -7.47
CA GLY A 400 0.79 -22.90 -7.86
C GLY A 400 0.55 -23.95 -6.76
N SER A 401 0.22 -23.51 -5.53
CA SER A 401 -0.15 -24.39 -4.41
C SER A 401 -1.41 -25.20 -4.69
N LEU A 402 -1.58 -26.31 -3.95
CA LEU A 402 -2.81 -27.09 -3.94
C LEU A 402 -3.76 -26.50 -2.89
N PHE A 403 -4.90 -25.98 -3.35
CA PHE A 403 -5.95 -25.43 -2.49
C PHE A 403 -7.05 -26.48 -2.28
N PRO A 404 -7.48 -26.74 -1.03
CA PRO A 404 -8.57 -27.67 -0.74
C PRO A 404 -9.91 -27.10 -1.25
N VAL A 405 -10.91 -27.97 -1.44
CA VAL A 405 -12.29 -27.54 -1.72
C VAL A 405 -12.79 -26.62 -0.61
N GLY A 406 -13.41 -25.50 -0.98
CA GLY A 406 -13.84 -24.44 -0.07
C GLY A 406 -13.08 -23.12 -0.31
N SER A 407 -13.16 -22.20 0.65
CA SER A 407 -12.47 -20.91 0.60
C SER A 407 -11.14 -20.97 1.32
N THR A 408 -10.08 -20.46 0.70
CA THR A 408 -8.76 -20.28 1.32
C THR A 408 -8.32 -18.83 1.15
N THR A 409 -7.99 -18.16 2.25
CA THR A 409 -7.39 -16.82 2.22
C THR A 409 -5.90 -16.93 1.88
N VAL A 410 -5.51 -16.23 0.82
CA VAL A 410 -4.12 -15.96 0.48
C VAL A 410 -3.77 -14.58 1.03
N THR A 411 -2.67 -14.48 1.77
CA THR A 411 -2.11 -13.19 2.21
C THR A 411 -0.82 -12.94 1.45
N CYS A 412 -0.74 -11.78 0.79
CA CYS A 412 0.41 -11.32 0.03
C CYS A 412 1.03 -10.10 0.72
N SER A 413 2.36 -10.00 0.69
CA SER A 413 3.11 -8.87 1.23
C SER A 413 4.31 -8.51 0.36
N ALA A 414 4.69 -7.24 0.40
CA ALA A 414 5.92 -6.73 -0.19
C ALA A 414 6.55 -5.73 0.78
N THR A 415 7.88 -5.67 0.79
CA THR A 415 8.66 -4.73 1.59
C THR A 415 9.57 -3.96 0.66
N ASP A 416 9.60 -2.64 0.80
CA ASP A 416 10.42 -1.74 0.00
C ASP A 416 11.88 -1.65 0.52
N SER A 417 12.68 -0.73 -0.02
CA SER A 417 14.08 -0.55 0.38
C SER A 417 14.24 0.21 1.71
N ALA A 418 13.26 1.04 2.07
CA ALA A 418 13.19 1.78 3.33
C ALA A 418 12.70 0.91 4.51
N GLY A 419 12.14 -0.26 4.22
CA GLY A 419 11.63 -1.22 5.19
C GLY A 419 10.11 -1.14 5.44
N ASN A 420 9.37 -0.31 4.71
CA ASN A 420 7.92 -0.25 4.84
C ASN A 420 7.30 -1.48 4.18
N THR A 421 6.26 -2.05 4.81
CA THR A 421 5.65 -3.31 4.35
C THR A 421 4.17 -3.14 4.07
N GLY A 422 3.79 -3.40 2.81
CA GLY A 422 2.42 -3.46 2.36
C GLY A 422 1.87 -4.88 2.38
N THR A 423 0.56 -5.02 2.58
CA THR A 423 -0.12 -6.33 2.55
C THR A 423 -1.49 -6.25 1.89
N ASP A 424 -1.88 -7.31 1.18
CA ASP A 424 -3.22 -7.50 0.63
C ASP A 424 -3.65 -8.97 0.74
N THR A 425 -4.95 -9.24 0.64
CA THR A 425 -5.52 -10.59 0.76
C THR A 425 -6.51 -10.92 -0.33
N ALA A 426 -6.46 -12.15 -0.84
CA ALA A 426 -7.43 -12.69 -1.79
C ALA A 426 -8.11 -13.96 -1.26
N GLN A 427 -9.37 -14.15 -1.62
CA GLN A 427 -10.12 -15.38 -1.44
C GLN A 427 -10.01 -16.28 -2.67
N ILE A 428 -9.42 -17.45 -2.45
CA ILE A 428 -9.39 -18.52 -3.45
C ILE A 428 -10.51 -19.51 -3.14
N GLU A 429 -11.53 -19.55 -3.98
CA GLU A 429 -12.66 -20.46 -3.84
C GLU A 429 -12.49 -21.67 -4.76
N VAL A 430 -12.37 -22.86 -4.18
CA VAL A 430 -12.32 -24.13 -4.92
C VAL A 430 -13.66 -24.84 -4.81
N LEU A 431 -14.41 -24.85 -5.91
CA LEU A 431 -15.67 -25.56 -6.02
C LEU A 431 -15.47 -27.08 -6.16
N GLU A 432 -16.44 -27.87 -5.69
CA GLU A 432 -16.44 -29.33 -5.82
C GLU A 432 -16.43 -29.81 -7.29
N ALA A 433 -15.88 -31.02 -7.50
CA ALA A 433 -15.94 -31.71 -8.78
C ALA A 433 -17.39 -32.13 -9.11
N PRO A 434 -17.82 -32.11 -10.39
CA PRO A 434 -19.16 -32.57 -10.77
C PRO A 434 -19.37 -34.05 -10.40
N VAL A 435 -20.50 -34.37 -9.75
CA VAL A 435 -20.89 -35.76 -9.47
C VAL A 435 -21.41 -36.41 -10.76
N PRO A 436 -20.91 -37.60 -11.18
CA PRO A 436 -21.44 -38.30 -12.34
C PRO A 436 -22.89 -38.77 -12.11
N PRO A 437 -23.78 -38.70 -13.12
CA PRO A 437 -25.17 -39.11 -12.97
C PRO A 437 -25.32 -40.62 -12.73
N SER A 438 -26.25 -41.02 -11.87
CA SER A 438 -26.53 -42.41 -11.52
C SER A 438 -28.03 -42.69 -11.36
N ALA A 439 -28.47 -43.87 -11.81
CA ALA A 439 -29.85 -44.35 -11.66
C ALA A 439 -29.89 -45.62 -10.79
N ASP A 440 -31.04 -45.94 -10.20
CA ASP A 440 -31.29 -47.21 -9.47
C ASP A 440 -32.65 -47.75 -9.92
N VAL A 441 -32.66 -48.49 -11.04
CA VAL A 441 -33.90 -49.07 -11.56
C VAL A 441 -34.23 -50.35 -10.80
N ALA A 442 -35.51 -50.73 -10.74
CA ALA A 442 -35.92 -52.01 -10.15
C ALA A 442 -37.16 -52.55 -10.87
N MET A 443 -37.33 -53.88 -10.92
CA MET A 443 -38.43 -54.56 -11.60
C MET A 443 -39.29 -55.36 -10.63
N LYS A 444 -40.62 -55.17 -10.69
CA LYS A 444 -41.61 -56.03 -10.04
C LYS A 444 -42.62 -56.56 -11.06
N VAL A 445 -42.92 -57.86 -10.95
CA VAL A 445 -43.92 -58.56 -11.78
C VAL A 445 -45.10 -58.94 -10.90
N ASP A 446 -46.31 -58.71 -11.39
CA ASP A 446 -47.57 -59.13 -10.76
C ASP A 446 -48.49 -59.73 -11.83
N VAL A 447 -48.83 -61.01 -11.71
CA VAL A 447 -49.66 -61.76 -12.65
C VAL A 447 -51.07 -61.90 -12.09
N SER A 448 -52.06 -61.41 -12.83
CA SER A 448 -53.47 -61.44 -12.43
C SER A 448 -54.41 -61.84 -13.59
N PRO A 449 -55.34 -62.79 -13.35
CA PRO A 449 -55.31 -63.73 -12.22
C PRO A 449 -54.11 -64.69 -12.36
N ASP A 450 -53.51 -65.08 -11.24
CA ASP A 450 -52.43 -66.07 -11.15
C ASP A 450 -52.90 -67.47 -11.59
N ARG A 451 -54.20 -67.73 -11.43
CA ARG A 451 -54.92 -68.91 -11.94
C ARG A 451 -56.01 -68.51 -12.92
N THR A 452 -55.89 -68.98 -14.16
CA THR A 452 -56.89 -68.77 -15.23
C THR A 452 -57.21 -70.08 -15.96
N TYR A 453 -58.02 -69.99 -17.01
CA TYR A 453 -58.49 -71.14 -17.80
C TYR A 453 -58.18 -70.94 -19.28
N THR A 454 -58.08 -72.03 -20.03
CA THR A 454 -57.86 -71.96 -21.48
C THR A 454 -58.92 -71.08 -22.15
N GLY A 455 -58.48 -70.18 -23.03
CA GLY A 455 -59.32 -69.18 -23.71
C GLY A 455 -59.48 -67.87 -22.95
N ARG A 456 -59.17 -67.81 -21.65
CA ARG A 456 -59.25 -66.59 -20.83
C ARG A 456 -57.91 -65.85 -20.79
N PRO A 457 -57.92 -64.51 -20.68
CA PRO A 457 -56.68 -63.72 -20.58
C PRO A 457 -56.03 -63.85 -19.20
N ALA A 458 -54.71 -63.82 -19.17
CA ALA A 458 -53.88 -63.54 -18.02
C ALA A 458 -53.10 -62.25 -18.28
N ARG A 459 -52.99 -61.36 -17.29
CA ARG A 459 -52.29 -60.09 -17.42
C ARG A 459 -51.09 -60.09 -16.49
N ALA A 460 -49.92 -59.67 -16.97
CA ALA A 460 -48.78 -59.36 -16.13
C ALA A 460 -48.60 -57.85 -16.12
N ARG A 461 -48.53 -57.27 -14.92
CA ARG A 461 -48.16 -55.87 -14.69
C ARG A 461 -46.67 -55.84 -14.35
N PHE A 462 -45.90 -55.21 -15.20
CA PHE A 462 -44.48 -54.92 -15.00
C PHE A 462 -44.36 -53.52 -14.42
N THR A 463 -43.92 -53.43 -13.17
CA THR A 463 -43.64 -52.16 -12.51
C THR A 463 -42.15 -51.91 -12.52
N VAL A 464 -41.75 -50.76 -13.06
CA VAL A 464 -40.37 -50.27 -12.98
C VAL A 464 -40.33 -49.02 -12.12
N THR A 465 -39.41 -48.97 -11.16
CA THR A 465 -39.15 -47.79 -10.32
C THR A 465 -37.72 -47.29 -10.54
N ASN A 466 -37.48 -46.00 -10.34
CA ASN A 466 -36.12 -45.42 -10.26
C ASN A 466 -35.92 -44.80 -8.88
N ALA A 467 -35.12 -45.43 -8.02
CA ALA A 467 -34.75 -44.92 -6.71
C ALA A 467 -33.47 -44.06 -6.73
N GLY A 468 -32.86 -43.87 -7.92
CA GLY A 468 -31.66 -43.06 -8.09
C GLY A 468 -31.95 -41.55 -8.08
N PRO A 469 -30.94 -40.72 -7.82
CA PRO A 469 -31.07 -39.27 -7.78
C PRO A 469 -31.27 -38.64 -9.15
N ASP A 470 -30.88 -39.32 -10.24
CA ASP A 470 -30.98 -38.83 -11.61
C ASP A 470 -32.04 -39.57 -12.44
N PRO A 471 -32.61 -38.94 -13.47
CA PRO A 471 -33.54 -39.62 -14.40
C PRO A 471 -32.88 -40.83 -15.09
N ALA A 472 -33.47 -42.01 -14.92
CA ALA A 472 -33.05 -43.22 -15.64
C ALA A 472 -33.50 -43.12 -17.10
N THR A 473 -32.56 -42.98 -18.03
CA THR A 473 -32.83 -42.91 -19.47
C THR A 473 -32.56 -44.25 -20.16
N GLY A 474 -33.14 -44.43 -21.36
CA GLY A 474 -32.95 -45.65 -22.16
C GLY A 474 -33.50 -46.92 -21.50
N VAL A 475 -34.57 -46.80 -20.70
CA VAL A 475 -35.11 -47.91 -19.91
C VAL A 475 -35.90 -48.88 -20.79
N VAL A 476 -35.46 -50.14 -20.81
CA VAL A 476 -36.06 -51.22 -21.62
C VAL A 476 -36.45 -52.40 -20.75
N ILE A 477 -37.66 -52.93 -20.97
CA ILE A 477 -38.20 -54.12 -20.29
C ILE A 477 -38.08 -55.35 -21.20
N GLY A 478 -37.44 -56.40 -20.70
CA GLY A 478 -37.48 -57.73 -21.31
C GLY A 478 -38.50 -58.61 -20.60
N SER A 479 -39.47 -59.19 -21.32
CA SER A 479 -40.51 -60.07 -20.72
C SER A 479 -40.43 -61.49 -21.28
N ALA A 480 -40.58 -62.51 -20.42
CA ALA A 480 -40.63 -63.91 -20.80
C ALA A 480 -41.82 -64.62 -20.14
N TRP A 481 -42.73 -65.16 -20.95
CA TRP A 481 -43.90 -65.92 -20.49
C TRP A 481 -43.74 -67.42 -20.73
N PRO A 482 -44.43 -68.30 -19.95
CA PRO A 482 -44.42 -69.74 -20.15
C PRO A 482 -44.81 -70.13 -21.59
N LYS A 483 -44.02 -70.99 -22.22
CA LYS A 483 -44.20 -71.40 -23.63
C LYS A 483 -44.97 -72.73 -23.72
N PRO A 484 -46.11 -72.81 -24.41
CA PRO A 484 -46.77 -74.09 -24.67
C PRO A 484 -45.97 -74.90 -25.70
N SER A 485 -46.25 -76.20 -25.78
CA SER A 485 -45.59 -77.11 -26.74
C SER A 485 -45.88 -76.78 -28.21
N LYS A 486 -46.99 -76.10 -28.52
CA LYS A 486 -47.28 -75.55 -29.86
C LYS A 486 -47.45 -74.05 -29.77
N ALA A 487 -46.68 -73.28 -30.54
CA ALA A 487 -46.70 -71.81 -30.49
C ALA A 487 -48.10 -71.20 -30.68
N LYS A 488 -48.93 -71.80 -31.56
CA LYS A 488 -50.32 -71.36 -31.82
C LYS A 488 -51.26 -71.46 -30.61
N ASP A 489 -50.87 -72.20 -29.57
CA ASP A 489 -51.67 -72.36 -28.35
C ASP A 489 -51.44 -71.20 -27.37
N ARG A 490 -50.67 -70.16 -27.75
CA ARG A 490 -50.53 -68.91 -27.01
C ARG A 490 -50.65 -67.70 -27.95
N SER A 491 -51.44 -66.71 -27.54
CA SER A 491 -51.37 -65.35 -28.08
C SER A 491 -50.71 -64.44 -27.05
N LEU A 492 -49.63 -63.75 -27.44
CA LEU A 492 -48.88 -62.82 -26.60
C LEU A 492 -48.40 -61.66 -27.48
N PRO A 493 -49.07 -60.50 -27.43
CA PRO A 493 -48.60 -59.29 -28.09
C PRO A 493 -47.28 -58.78 -27.50
N ALA A 494 -46.54 -57.98 -28.26
CA ALA A 494 -45.36 -57.26 -27.77
C ALA A 494 -45.75 -56.26 -26.66
N LEU A 495 -44.76 -55.82 -25.89
CA LEU A 495 -44.95 -54.73 -24.92
C LEU A 495 -45.28 -53.43 -25.66
N THR A 496 -46.14 -52.62 -25.06
CA THR A 496 -46.60 -51.35 -25.64
C THR A 496 -45.73 -50.16 -25.28
N ARG A 497 -44.81 -50.30 -24.31
CA ARG A 497 -43.96 -49.22 -23.80
C ARG A 497 -42.69 -49.77 -23.16
N CYS A 498 -41.64 -48.94 -23.12
CA CYS A 498 -40.31 -49.30 -22.61
C CYS A 498 -39.70 -50.47 -23.37
N THR A 499 -39.64 -50.32 -24.69
CA THR A 499 -39.11 -51.33 -25.62
C THR A 499 -37.79 -50.85 -26.21
N GLU A 500 -37.08 -51.72 -26.94
CA GLU A 500 -35.85 -51.31 -27.64
C GLU A 500 -36.09 -50.16 -28.63
N ALA A 501 -37.23 -50.18 -29.32
CA ALA A 501 -37.57 -49.18 -30.33
C ALA A 501 -38.05 -47.86 -29.70
N GLU A 502 -38.65 -47.93 -28.51
CA GLU A 502 -39.12 -46.77 -27.77
C GLU A 502 -38.79 -46.94 -26.28
N PRO A 503 -37.53 -46.65 -25.88
CA PRO A 503 -37.09 -46.74 -24.49
C PRO A 503 -37.75 -45.66 -23.62
N CYS A 504 -37.94 -45.98 -22.35
CA CYS A 504 -38.52 -45.05 -21.38
C CYS A 504 -37.46 -44.15 -20.73
N THR A 505 -37.91 -42.98 -20.26
CA THR A 505 -37.21 -42.20 -19.24
C THR A 505 -38.04 -42.20 -17.96
N ILE A 506 -37.44 -42.58 -16.83
CA ILE A 506 -38.09 -42.59 -15.52
C ILE A 506 -37.42 -41.52 -14.65
N PRO A 507 -38.14 -40.45 -14.24
CA PRO A 507 -37.62 -39.44 -13.33
C PRO A 507 -37.05 -40.03 -12.05
N ALA A 508 -36.22 -39.27 -11.33
CA ALA A 508 -35.79 -39.63 -9.98
C ALA A 508 -37.00 -39.84 -9.05
N GLY A 509 -37.04 -40.95 -8.33
CA GLY A 509 -38.19 -41.38 -7.52
C GLY A 509 -39.41 -41.86 -8.33
N GLY A 510 -39.32 -41.89 -9.66
CA GLY A 510 -40.44 -42.18 -10.55
C GLY A 510 -40.81 -43.65 -10.64
N ARG A 511 -42.01 -43.91 -11.15
CA ARG A 511 -42.56 -45.25 -11.39
C ARG A 511 -43.31 -45.30 -12.73
N ILE A 512 -43.17 -46.42 -13.43
CA ILE A 512 -43.96 -46.74 -14.61
C ILE A 512 -44.52 -48.15 -14.50
N GLU A 513 -45.72 -48.36 -15.07
CA GLU A 513 -46.35 -49.66 -15.15
C GLU A 513 -46.66 -50.01 -16.61
N VAL A 514 -46.30 -51.23 -17.02
CA VAL A 514 -46.58 -51.76 -18.36
C VAL A 514 -47.33 -53.07 -18.21
N ILE A 515 -48.49 -53.18 -18.86
CA ILE A 515 -49.34 -54.37 -18.78
C ILE A 515 -49.20 -55.17 -20.08
N GLN A 516 -48.86 -56.45 -19.97
CA GLN A 516 -48.87 -57.39 -21.08
C GLN A 516 -49.93 -58.47 -20.84
N THR A 517 -50.72 -58.79 -21.87
CA THR A 517 -51.82 -59.76 -21.76
C THR A 517 -51.53 -60.98 -22.63
N ALA A 518 -51.65 -62.17 -22.06
CA ALA A 518 -51.51 -63.43 -22.77
C ALA A 518 -52.82 -64.24 -22.71
N THR A 519 -53.14 -64.99 -23.77
CA THR A 519 -54.19 -66.00 -23.75
C THR A 519 -53.61 -67.35 -24.18
N TYR A 520 -54.08 -68.44 -23.56
CA TYR A 520 -53.60 -69.79 -23.80
C TYR A 520 -54.74 -70.74 -24.19
N ARG A 521 -54.51 -71.62 -25.16
CA ARG A 521 -55.47 -72.67 -25.60
C ARG A 521 -55.13 -74.07 -25.05
N ALA A 522 -54.04 -74.18 -24.30
CA ALA A 522 -53.59 -75.39 -23.60
C ALA A 522 -53.34 -75.10 -22.12
N ALA A 523 -53.43 -76.14 -21.28
CA ALA A 523 -53.04 -76.02 -19.87
C ALA A 523 -51.53 -75.76 -19.79
N ILE A 524 -51.13 -74.83 -18.93
CA ILE A 524 -49.72 -74.50 -18.70
C ILE A 524 -49.52 -74.00 -17.27
N THR A 525 -48.36 -74.29 -16.70
CA THR A 525 -47.93 -73.69 -15.44
C THR A 525 -46.47 -73.29 -15.58
N GLY A 526 -46.13 -72.07 -15.19
CA GLY A 526 -44.76 -71.60 -15.24
C GLY A 526 -44.63 -70.14 -14.82
N ASP A 527 -43.40 -69.66 -14.89
CA ASP A 527 -43.04 -68.32 -14.44
C ASP A 527 -43.19 -67.29 -15.57
N VAL A 528 -43.77 -66.14 -15.25
CA VAL A 528 -43.64 -64.90 -16.00
C VAL A 528 -42.47 -64.13 -15.41
N ARG A 529 -41.42 -63.95 -16.20
CA ARG A 529 -40.19 -63.26 -15.80
C ARG A 529 -40.09 -61.93 -16.52
N ALA A 530 -39.56 -60.91 -15.85
CA ALA A 530 -39.20 -59.66 -16.49
C ALA A 530 -37.83 -59.17 -16.02
N THR A 531 -37.11 -58.50 -16.91
CA THR A 531 -35.86 -57.78 -16.61
C THR A 531 -35.99 -56.33 -17.04
N VAL A 532 -35.22 -55.44 -16.40
CA VAL A 532 -35.07 -54.04 -16.80
C VAL A 532 -33.60 -53.68 -16.96
N ARG A 533 -33.31 -52.79 -17.88
CA ARG A 533 -31.98 -52.16 -18.04
C ARG A 533 -32.13 -50.71 -18.45
N GLY A 534 -31.10 -49.89 -18.21
CA GLY A 534 -31.01 -48.49 -18.63
C GLY A 534 -29.58 -48.12 -19.06
N THR A 535 -29.36 -46.87 -19.48
CA THR A 535 -28.06 -46.38 -19.98
C THR A 535 -27.13 -45.88 -18.87
N LEU A 536 -27.69 -45.33 -17.79
CA LEU A 536 -26.92 -44.85 -16.64
C LEU A 536 -26.42 -46.01 -15.78
N PRO A 537 -25.26 -45.88 -15.12
CA PRO A 537 -24.78 -46.87 -14.16
C PRO A 537 -25.79 -47.10 -13.03
N ASP A 538 -26.15 -48.36 -12.85
CA ASP A 538 -26.99 -48.85 -11.75
C ASP A 538 -26.16 -49.73 -10.82
N ARG A 539 -26.08 -49.32 -9.55
CA ARG A 539 -25.28 -49.99 -8.51
C ARG A 539 -25.99 -51.22 -7.93
N ARG A 540 -27.31 -51.38 -8.09
CA ARG A 540 -28.12 -52.42 -7.44
C ARG A 540 -28.73 -53.43 -8.40
N LYS A 541 -28.02 -53.75 -9.49
CA LYS A 541 -28.44 -54.68 -10.58
C LYS A 541 -29.20 -55.96 -10.21
N ALA A 542 -29.08 -56.47 -8.98
CA ALA A 542 -29.86 -57.61 -8.50
C ALA A 542 -31.39 -57.39 -8.47
N ASN A 543 -31.86 -56.15 -8.29
CA ASN A 543 -33.28 -55.78 -8.27
C ASN A 543 -33.87 -55.56 -9.68
N ASN A 544 -33.06 -55.68 -10.73
CA ASN A 544 -33.48 -55.45 -12.13
C ASN A 544 -34.23 -56.61 -12.77
N GLN A 545 -34.73 -57.52 -11.96
CA GLN A 545 -35.45 -58.70 -12.41
C GLN A 545 -36.60 -58.99 -11.45
N GLY A 546 -37.73 -59.40 -12.01
CA GLY A 546 -38.90 -59.83 -11.25
C GLY A 546 -39.48 -61.10 -11.85
N THR A 547 -40.18 -61.87 -11.03
CA THR A 547 -40.81 -63.13 -11.45
C THR A 547 -42.10 -63.33 -10.67
N ASP A 548 -43.14 -63.80 -11.36
CA ASP A 548 -44.39 -64.24 -10.75
C ASP A 548 -44.97 -65.45 -11.51
N ARG A 549 -45.92 -66.18 -10.93
CA ARG A 549 -46.35 -67.49 -11.42
C ARG A 549 -47.71 -67.43 -12.13
N LEU A 550 -47.79 -68.09 -13.28
CA LEU A 550 -49.03 -68.27 -14.03
C LEU A 550 -49.44 -69.74 -14.05
N ARG A 551 -50.73 -70.01 -13.81
CA ARG A 551 -51.36 -71.32 -13.95
C ARG A 551 -52.62 -71.23 -14.81
N VAL A 552 -52.58 -71.82 -16.00
CA VAL A 552 -53.73 -71.99 -16.91
C VAL A 552 -54.23 -73.43 -16.83
N LEU A 553 -55.50 -73.60 -16.47
CA LEU A 553 -56.17 -74.89 -16.39
C LEU A 553 -57.01 -75.17 -17.64
N LYS A 554 -57.11 -76.44 -18.06
CA LYS A 554 -57.96 -76.87 -19.17
C LYS A 554 -59.08 -77.77 -18.63
N PRO A 555 -60.34 -77.31 -18.64
CA PRO A 555 -61.47 -78.13 -18.22
C PRO A 555 -61.53 -79.47 -18.99
N SER A 556 -61.90 -80.53 -18.29
CA SER A 556 -62.06 -81.87 -18.87
C SER A 556 -63.36 -82.52 -18.39
N LEU A 557 -63.98 -83.33 -19.25
CA LEU A 557 -65.23 -84.02 -18.97
C LEU A 557 -65.03 -85.52 -19.20
N THR A 558 -65.54 -86.37 -18.31
CA THR A 558 -65.65 -87.82 -18.50
C THR A 558 -67.08 -88.28 -18.25
N VAL A 559 -67.50 -89.38 -18.88
CA VAL A 559 -68.86 -89.94 -18.76
C VAL A 559 -68.81 -91.45 -18.55
N THR A 560 -69.65 -91.98 -17.65
CA THR A 560 -69.70 -93.41 -17.34
C THR A 560 -71.12 -93.87 -16.93
N PRO A 561 -71.65 -94.98 -17.47
CA PRO A 561 -71.08 -95.77 -18.55
C PRO A 561 -71.20 -95.04 -19.90
N GLN A 562 -70.32 -95.38 -20.84
CA GLN A 562 -70.41 -94.87 -22.23
C GLN A 562 -71.48 -95.60 -23.05
N VAL A 563 -72.00 -96.73 -22.55
CA VAL A 563 -73.15 -97.45 -23.12
C VAL A 563 -74.22 -97.54 -22.03
N ALA A 564 -75.39 -96.96 -22.28
CA ALA A 564 -76.47 -96.87 -21.30
C ALA A 564 -77.79 -97.41 -21.86
N LYS A 565 -78.68 -97.88 -20.99
CA LYS A 565 -80.05 -98.26 -21.36
C LYS A 565 -81.03 -97.12 -21.11
N PRO A 566 -82.17 -97.05 -21.81
CA PRO A 566 -83.30 -96.22 -21.38
C PRO A 566 -83.66 -96.51 -19.91
N GLY A 567 -83.70 -95.46 -19.08
CA GLY A 567 -83.89 -95.54 -17.63
C GLY A 567 -82.60 -95.63 -16.80
N GLN A 568 -81.43 -95.82 -17.41
CA GLN A 568 -80.13 -95.88 -16.71
C GLN A 568 -79.49 -94.48 -16.61
N PRO A 569 -78.98 -94.07 -15.42
CA PRO A 569 -78.24 -92.81 -15.29
C PRO A 569 -76.84 -92.90 -15.91
N VAL A 570 -76.42 -91.80 -16.54
CA VAL A 570 -75.04 -91.59 -16.99
C VAL A 570 -74.38 -90.58 -16.05
N LEU A 571 -73.30 -90.97 -15.39
CA LEU A 571 -72.51 -90.08 -14.54
C LEU A 571 -71.58 -89.24 -15.41
N ALA A 572 -71.69 -87.91 -15.30
CA ALA A 572 -70.79 -86.95 -15.91
C ALA A 572 -69.89 -86.35 -14.83
N ARG A 573 -68.57 -86.47 -15.00
CA ARG A 573 -67.56 -85.94 -14.08
C ARG A 573 -66.72 -84.88 -14.77
N GLY A 574 -66.62 -83.71 -14.14
CA GLY A 574 -65.76 -82.62 -14.60
C GLY A 574 -64.55 -82.44 -13.70
N LYS A 575 -63.41 -82.04 -14.29
CA LYS A 575 -62.20 -81.63 -13.57
C LYS A 575 -61.64 -80.35 -14.21
N ASP A 576 -60.97 -79.53 -13.40
CA ASP A 576 -60.29 -78.30 -13.80
C ASP A 576 -61.26 -77.22 -14.34
N TYR A 577 -62.47 -77.17 -13.79
CA TYR A 577 -63.44 -76.10 -14.04
C TYR A 577 -63.25 -74.92 -13.05
N PRO A 578 -63.72 -73.71 -13.39
CA PRO A 578 -63.75 -72.59 -12.46
C PRO A 578 -64.70 -72.86 -11.28
N PRO A 579 -64.20 -72.81 -10.03
CA PRO A 579 -65.03 -73.00 -8.84
C PRO A 579 -66.29 -72.14 -8.83
N GLY A 580 -67.41 -72.71 -8.38
CA GLY A 580 -68.70 -72.02 -8.30
C GLY A 580 -69.42 -71.82 -9.64
N THR A 581 -68.82 -72.20 -10.77
CA THR A 581 -69.47 -72.09 -12.08
C THR A 581 -70.56 -73.15 -12.27
N THR A 582 -71.67 -72.79 -12.89
CA THR A 582 -72.72 -73.74 -13.28
C THR A 582 -72.43 -74.30 -14.68
N VAL A 583 -72.39 -75.63 -14.78
CA VAL A 583 -72.26 -76.36 -16.05
C VAL A 583 -73.61 -76.95 -16.43
N ARG A 584 -74.08 -76.64 -17.63
CA ARG A 584 -75.34 -77.14 -18.19
C ARG A 584 -75.07 -78.33 -19.11
N PHE A 585 -75.85 -79.40 -18.93
CA PHE A 585 -75.74 -80.61 -19.74
C PHE A 585 -76.89 -80.73 -20.71
N THR A 586 -76.58 -81.07 -21.96
CA THR A 586 -77.59 -81.35 -22.99
C THR A 586 -77.22 -82.57 -23.82
N TRP A 587 -78.21 -83.38 -24.18
CA TRP A 587 -78.04 -84.40 -25.21
C TRP A 587 -78.15 -83.74 -26.58
N ASN A 588 -77.20 -84.02 -27.49
CA ASN A 588 -77.32 -83.55 -28.87
C ASN A 588 -78.52 -84.18 -29.62
N THR A 589 -78.94 -85.37 -29.20
CA THR A 589 -80.04 -86.16 -29.76
C THR A 589 -80.75 -86.88 -28.60
N GLY A 590 -82.08 -86.78 -28.53
CA GLY A 590 -82.89 -87.34 -27.45
C GLY A 590 -83.45 -86.25 -26.51
N ILE A 591 -84.22 -86.66 -25.51
CA ILE A 591 -84.85 -85.74 -24.55
C ILE A 591 -83.85 -85.42 -23.44
N THR A 592 -83.58 -84.14 -23.20
CA THR A 592 -82.77 -83.69 -22.05
C THR A 592 -83.71 -83.40 -20.87
N PRO A 593 -83.57 -84.08 -19.71
CA PRO A 593 -84.38 -83.78 -18.54
C PRO A 593 -84.17 -82.35 -18.04
N GLU A 594 -85.25 -81.72 -17.58
CA GLU A 594 -85.20 -80.46 -16.86
C GLU A 594 -84.36 -80.63 -15.57
N GLY A 595 -83.44 -79.68 -15.29
CA GLY A 595 -82.53 -79.78 -14.14
C GLY A 595 -81.17 -80.46 -14.37
N SER A 596 -80.79 -80.75 -15.62
CA SER A 596 -79.46 -81.31 -15.98
C SER A 596 -78.31 -80.30 -15.84
N VAL A 597 -78.03 -79.84 -14.62
CA VAL A 597 -76.98 -78.86 -14.29
C VAL A 597 -76.11 -79.34 -13.13
N ALA A 598 -74.84 -78.92 -13.11
CA ALA A 598 -73.92 -79.16 -11.99
C ALA A 598 -73.24 -77.85 -11.57
N THR A 599 -73.09 -77.64 -10.26
CA THR A 599 -72.26 -76.54 -9.72
C THR A 599 -70.87 -77.10 -9.41
N VAL A 600 -69.83 -76.44 -9.93
CA VAL A 600 -68.43 -76.84 -9.73
C VAL A 600 -68.01 -76.57 -8.29
N GLY A 601 -67.43 -77.58 -7.63
CA GLY A 601 -66.87 -77.49 -6.28
C GLY A 601 -65.66 -76.55 -6.17
N ARG A 602 -65.25 -76.25 -4.94
CA ARG A 602 -64.08 -75.39 -4.66
C ARG A 602 -62.76 -75.96 -5.20
N ASP A 603 -62.69 -77.28 -5.37
CA ASP A 603 -61.56 -78.02 -5.93
C ASP A 603 -61.56 -78.03 -7.48
N GLY A 604 -62.57 -77.43 -8.12
CA GLY A 604 -62.70 -77.39 -9.57
C GLY A 604 -63.30 -78.67 -10.18
N THR A 605 -63.92 -79.54 -9.38
CA THR A 605 -64.56 -80.77 -9.85
C THR A 605 -66.07 -80.75 -9.67
N PHE A 606 -66.78 -81.62 -10.39
CA PHE A 606 -68.19 -81.94 -10.13
C PHE A 606 -68.50 -83.35 -10.59
N GLU A 607 -69.57 -83.92 -10.04
CA GLU A 607 -70.19 -85.16 -10.51
C GLU A 607 -71.70 -84.96 -10.56
N VAL A 608 -72.34 -85.32 -11.68
CA VAL A 608 -73.79 -85.24 -11.84
C VAL A 608 -74.32 -86.44 -12.61
N GLN A 609 -75.50 -86.91 -12.22
CA GLN A 609 -76.21 -87.97 -12.93
C GLN A 609 -77.12 -87.35 -14.00
N ILE A 610 -76.96 -87.80 -15.24
CA ILE A 610 -77.78 -87.39 -16.37
C ILE A 610 -78.62 -88.59 -16.82
N LEU A 611 -79.94 -88.46 -16.73
CA LEU A 611 -80.85 -89.56 -17.06
C LEU A 611 -81.00 -89.75 -18.57
N VAL A 612 -81.05 -91.02 -18.98
CA VAL A 612 -81.61 -91.46 -20.27
C VAL A 612 -83.07 -91.81 -20.01
N LEU A 613 -84.04 -91.10 -20.60
CA LEU A 613 -85.47 -91.37 -20.29
C LEU A 613 -85.95 -92.70 -20.90
N ARG A 614 -86.93 -93.35 -20.26
CA ARG A 614 -87.39 -94.72 -20.64
C ARG A 614 -87.96 -94.82 -22.06
N LYS A 615 -88.51 -93.74 -22.62
CA LYS A 615 -89.06 -93.67 -23.99
C LYS A 615 -88.18 -92.83 -24.94
N ASP A 616 -86.91 -92.65 -24.59
CA ASP A 616 -85.99 -91.82 -25.35
C ASP A 616 -85.43 -92.55 -26.59
N LYS A 617 -84.86 -91.79 -27.53
CA LYS A 617 -84.34 -92.32 -28.79
C LYS A 617 -83.08 -93.16 -28.55
N LEU A 618 -83.05 -94.39 -29.09
CA LEU A 618 -81.87 -95.26 -29.11
C LEU A 618 -80.81 -94.75 -30.11
N GLY A 619 -79.55 -95.13 -29.91
CA GLY A 619 -78.44 -94.86 -30.83
C GLY A 619 -77.33 -93.98 -30.24
N PRO A 620 -76.32 -93.61 -31.06
CA PRO A 620 -75.20 -92.80 -30.63
C PRO A 620 -75.61 -91.35 -30.39
N ARG A 621 -75.23 -90.81 -29.24
CA ARG A 621 -75.41 -89.40 -28.88
C ARG A 621 -74.19 -88.85 -28.16
N LYS A 622 -74.17 -87.53 -27.98
CA LYS A 622 -73.12 -86.78 -27.29
C LYS A 622 -73.76 -86.03 -26.14
N LEU A 623 -73.22 -86.23 -24.94
CA LEU A 623 -73.47 -85.35 -23.81
C LEU A 623 -72.62 -84.11 -23.99
N ARG A 624 -73.25 -82.95 -24.16
CA ARG A 624 -72.60 -81.64 -24.22
C ARG A 624 -72.60 -81.01 -22.84
N ALA A 625 -71.47 -80.45 -22.44
CA ALA A 625 -71.29 -79.65 -21.25
C ALA A 625 -70.98 -78.21 -21.67
N ASP A 626 -71.92 -77.32 -21.36
CA ASP A 626 -71.87 -75.91 -21.66
C ASP A 626 -71.62 -75.12 -20.37
N SER A 627 -70.64 -74.22 -20.41
CA SER A 627 -70.30 -73.33 -19.30
C SER A 627 -69.95 -71.96 -19.84
N ARG A 628 -70.25 -70.91 -19.08
CA ARG A 628 -70.00 -69.53 -19.50
C ARG A 628 -68.49 -69.28 -19.64
N ASP A 629 -68.08 -68.69 -20.76
CA ASP A 629 -66.70 -68.28 -21.04
C ASP A 629 -65.68 -69.44 -20.99
N LEU A 630 -66.11 -70.65 -21.38
CA LEU A 630 -65.27 -71.84 -21.59
C LEU A 630 -65.70 -72.54 -22.88
N ASP A 631 -64.76 -73.26 -23.51
CA ASP A 631 -65.07 -74.09 -24.67
C ASP A 631 -66.08 -75.20 -24.30
N ARG A 632 -67.11 -75.39 -25.14
CA ARG A 632 -68.08 -76.49 -25.00
C ARG A 632 -67.33 -77.83 -25.07
N LEU A 633 -67.47 -78.64 -24.02
CA LEU A 633 -66.99 -80.02 -24.02
C LEU A 633 -68.10 -80.98 -24.42
N GLN A 634 -67.74 -82.10 -25.03
CA GLN A 634 -68.70 -83.13 -25.41
C GLN A 634 -68.10 -84.52 -25.29
N LYS A 635 -68.90 -85.50 -24.83
CA LYS A 635 -68.49 -86.91 -24.75
C LYS A 635 -69.54 -87.83 -25.36
N PRO A 636 -69.14 -88.85 -26.14
CA PRO A 636 -70.05 -89.79 -26.74
C PRO A 636 -70.65 -90.74 -25.69
N VAL A 637 -71.93 -91.06 -25.86
CA VAL A 637 -72.69 -92.06 -25.11
C VAL A 637 -73.59 -92.81 -26.10
N LEU A 638 -73.60 -94.14 -26.05
CA LEU A 638 -74.44 -94.99 -26.88
C LEU A 638 -75.64 -95.49 -26.06
N VAL A 639 -76.86 -95.32 -26.58
CA VAL A 639 -78.07 -95.80 -25.90
C VAL A 639 -78.67 -97.03 -26.59
N VAL A 640 -78.84 -98.13 -25.87
CA VAL A 640 -79.34 -99.42 -26.41
C VAL A 640 -80.43 -100.04 -25.52
N GLN A 641 -81.36 -100.79 -26.12
CA GLN A 641 -82.51 -101.36 -25.40
C GLN A 641 -82.13 -102.54 -24.48
N ARG A 642 -81.15 -103.35 -24.89
CA ARG A 642 -80.56 -104.43 -24.11
C ARG A 642 -79.05 -104.41 -24.31
N ASN A 643 -78.30 -104.62 -23.23
CA ASN A 643 -76.86 -104.87 -23.35
C ASN A 643 -76.76 -106.33 -23.78
N LEU A 644 -76.44 -106.58 -25.05
CA LEU A 644 -75.91 -107.88 -25.45
C LEU A 644 -74.47 -107.91 -24.97
N GLN A 645 -74.25 -108.53 -23.82
CA GLN A 645 -72.93 -109.03 -23.45
C GLN A 645 -72.92 -110.50 -23.88
N PRO A 646 -71.99 -110.96 -24.73
CA PRO A 646 -71.95 -112.37 -25.14
C PRO A 646 -71.67 -113.27 -23.92
N PRO A 647 -72.35 -114.42 -23.77
CA PRO A 647 -71.90 -115.48 -22.87
C PRO A 647 -70.62 -116.11 -23.42
N ASP A 648 -69.76 -116.58 -22.52
CA ASP A 648 -68.44 -117.16 -22.77
C ASP A 648 -68.32 -117.99 -24.07
N PHE A 649 -67.44 -117.55 -24.98
CA PHE A 649 -66.72 -118.46 -25.88
C PHE A 649 -65.34 -118.71 -25.27
N ALA A 650 -65.28 -119.65 -24.33
CA ALA A 650 -64.05 -120.36 -24.04
C ALA A 650 -63.81 -121.38 -25.17
N GLY A 651 -62.84 -121.08 -26.04
CA GLY A 651 -62.08 -122.05 -26.84
C GLY A 651 -62.79 -122.70 -28.04
N ARG A 652 -62.24 -122.46 -29.25
CA ARG A 652 -61.55 -123.49 -30.05
C ARG A 652 -60.95 -122.91 -31.35
N ALA A 653 -59.71 -123.36 -31.57
CA ALA A 653 -58.87 -123.40 -32.77
C ALA A 653 -58.33 -122.08 -33.33
#